data_AF-A0A1M6B3T6-F1
#
_entry.id   AF-A0A1M6B3T6-F1
#
_cell.length_a   1.000
_cell.length_b   1.000
_cell.length_c   1.000
_cell.angle_alpha   90.00
_cell.angle_beta   90.00
_cell.angle_gamma   90.00
#
_symmetry.space_group_name_H-M   'P 1'
#
loop_
_entity.id
_entity.type
_entity.pdbx_description
1 polymer ?
#
loop_
_entity_poly.entity_id
_entity_poly.type
_entity_poly.pdbx_seq_one_letter_code
_entity_poly.pdbx_strand_id
1 'polypeptide(L)'
;MLKRLLILIPLTSPAHAGLVSSFSFDEASDPGHDSGSAAQHGTLTGDAHISNDAAQGSGSLALDGTGDYLSLPATSGQAYTSGLTSDGDGFTVCHWIRLDSSASGLQRVISADMSSGFSATGWGTGIQSTSSLRATTYGIKDYDTSTNSTISANTWHHLAYVYKGNPINQVAMYVDGQLISQVNSSAAGLNASSGRFIIGGLALPSNPQFFHGKIDELRIYDHEMSTQEIEEVYSPSAPLTYEQWIENYELDLQTDGAANADADADGLLNSEEFQRGTNPTLKDSDQDGLEDGEEISAGTDPLDEDSDNDGFSDGEEVNQLQSDPLDPTDPNTDADGDGLPNTWETTHGLDATDNGSTDANSGAEGDPDQDGLPNREEYFLGSNPQVNEDGRAWLARPDKVRLMVFSCHPDDEGIFFGGVIPYYSQTLKVPTLCVSVTSGDHNRAPEVREKEFRDAVWAYGSRLQPIFPRFKDAPVSIDDTWDWWADGSLDGQGADTGRQIAATRLASYIRRYRPDVVAGHDFNGEYGHNNHKAAALATADAVLYAADESMEIDGLPAWQVKKFYVHRSSTRPFFHDGFKQTSIDTTGDGTPDSTPLQVANLGLDMHLSQGGGSSGFNVASVYAPAGSVKSSWAPHVCEEWGLYQTTVGDDPTVSTSFTEGTGSYTTSWARGHFFQNIPYFTDSDADQIADEWEIYHFGSLEQNADNDDDGDGYTLVQEFQKGLIPTQQDRIPLQLNGNSITFTVPSAANSGLTTTSRRYRLLQSSDLITWTEISSGIATGQPVTLPVTPSSGKAFYRIETTVD
;
A
#
# COMPACT_ATOMS: atom_id res chain seq x y z
N MET A 1 -2.44 -34.07 -15.73
CA MET A 1 -2.97 -34.32 -14.38
C MET A 1 -3.68 -33.05 -13.97
N LEU A 2 -4.87 -33.15 -13.39
CA LEU A 2 -5.74 -32.00 -13.11
C LEU A 2 -5.00 -31.01 -12.21
N LYS A 3 -4.79 -29.78 -12.69
CA LYS A 3 -4.56 -28.61 -11.84
C LYS A 3 -5.85 -28.38 -11.08
N ARG A 4 -5.85 -28.63 -9.77
CA ARG A 4 -6.87 -28.07 -8.88
C ARG A 4 -6.32 -26.72 -8.42
N LEU A 5 -7.12 -25.70 -8.69
CA LEU A 5 -6.97 -24.36 -8.17
C LEU A 5 -7.08 -24.49 -6.65
N LEU A 6 -6.01 -24.18 -5.92
CA LEU A 6 -6.10 -23.96 -4.48
C LEU A 6 -6.78 -22.59 -4.34
N ILE A 7 -8.06 -22.60 -3.98
CA ILE A 7 -8.73 -21.40 -3.48
C ILE A 7 -8.46 -21.47 -1.99
N LEU A 8 -7.60 -20.60 -1.47
CA LEU A 8 -7.54 -20.31 -0.05
C LEU A 8 -8.91 -19.70 0.29
N ILE A 9 -9.74 -20.47 0.99
CA ILE A 9 -10.92 -19.93 1.66
C ILE A 9 -10.41 -19.60 3.06
N PRO A 10 -10.35 -18.33 3.47
CA PRO A 10 -10.06 -17.99 4.86
C PRO A 10 -11.07 -18.74 5.76
N LEU A 11 -10.57 -19.34 6.84
CA LEU A 11 -11.38 -20.15 7.76
C LEU A 11 -12.06 -19.33 8.86
N THR A 12 -11.84 -18.01 8.89
CA THR A 12 -12.90 -17.12 9.35
C THR A 12 -14.10 -17.38 8.44
N SER A 13 -15.23 -17.83 8.99
CA SER A 13 -16.47 -17.63 8.24
C SER A 13 -16.46 -16.17 7.80
N PRO A 14 -16.71 -15.84 6.52
CA PRO A 14 -16.85 -14.46 6.07
C PRO A 14 -17.89 -13.65 6.87
N ALA A 15 -18.61 -14.32 7.77
CA ALA A 15 -19.47 -13.76 8.78
C ALA A 15 -18.76 -13.08 9.98
N HIS A 16 -17.43 -13.07 10.08
CA HIS A 16 -16.70 -12.46 11.22
C HIS A 16 -15.77 -11.30 10.85
N ALA A 17 -15.08 -11.34 9.69
CA ALA A 17 -14.27 -10.22 9.24
C ALA A 17 -15.14 -8.95 9.08
N GLY A 18 -14.71 -7.82 9.65
CA GLY A 18 -15.42 -6.54 9.54
C GLY A 18 -16.77 -6.46 10.28
N LEU A 19 -17.02 -7.31 11.29
CA LEU A 19 -18.29 -7.34 12.04
C LEU A 19 -18.38 -6.18 13.05
N VAL A 20 -19.13 -5.14 12.70
CA VAL A 20 -19.34 -3.95 13.55
C VAL A 20 -20.35 -4.19 14.68
N SER A 21 -21.38 -5.00 14.44
CA SER A 21 -22.47 -5.20 15.39
C SER A 21 -23.15 -6.55 15.22
N SER A 22 -23.52 -7.19 16.32
CA SER A 22 -24.16 -8.50 16.36
C SER A 22 -25.17 -8.62 17.51
N PHE A 23 -26.45 -8.76 17.16
CA PHE A 23 -27.54 -9.02 18.11
C PHE A 23 -28.15 -10.40 17.83
N SER A 24 -27.77 -11.40 18.63
CA SER A 24 -28.32 -12.77 18.55
C SER A 24 -29.70 -12.92 19.20
N PHE A 25 -30.03 -12.06 20.18
CA PHE A 25 -31.27 -12.12 20.96
C PHE A 25 -31.48 -13.42 21.76
N ASP A 26 -30.42 -14.20 21.97
CA ASP A 26 -30.44 -15.43 22.76
C ASP A 26 -30.50 -15.21 24.27
N GLU A 27 -29.97 -14.08 24.71
CA GLU A 27 -29.83 -13.79 26.13
C GLU A 27 -31.05 -13.06 26.68
N ALA A 28 -32.04 -13.81 27.17
CA ALA A 28 -33.24 -13.22 27.77
C ALA A 28 -32.95 -12.28 28.97
N SER A 29 -31.79 -12.42 29.62
CA SER A 29 -31.32 -11.53 30.70
C SER A 29 -30.72 -10.22 30.21
N ASP A 30 -30.17 -10.21 29.00
CA ASP A 30 -29.59 -9.02 28.34
C ASP A 30 -30.08 -8.95 26.89
N PRO A 31 -31.37 -8.63 26.68
CA PRO A 31 -32.02 -8.75 25.39
C PRO A 31 -31.55 -7.74 24.33
N GLY A 32 -30.65 -6.83 24.70
CA GLY A 32 -30.01 -5.88 23.79
C GLY A 32 -28.51 -6.02 23.74
N HIS A 33 -27.96 -7.17 24.12
CA HIS A 33 -26.54 -7.44 24.01
C HIS A 33 -26.07 -7.29 22.55
N ASP A 34 -25.17 -6.32 22.32
CA ASP A 34 -24.39 -6.23 21.08
C ASP A 34 -23.02 -6.86 21.36
N SER A 35 -22.70 -7.93 20.64
CA SER A 35 -21.42 -8.64 20.76
C SER A 35 -20.41 -8.26 19.66
N GLY A 36 -20.71 -7.26 18.82
CA GLY A 36 -19.75 -6.73 17.83
C GLY A 36 -18.83 -5.67 18.42
N SER A 37 -17.84 -5.23 17.62
CA SER A 37 -16.79 -4.29 18.04
C SER A 37 -17.32 -2.96 18.58
N ALA A 38 -18.49 -2.50 18.14
CA ALA A 38 -19.12 -1.29 18.68
C ALA A 38 -19.58 -1.44 20.15
N ALA A 39 -19.91 -2.66 20.59
CA ALA A 39 -20.32 -3.05 21.93
C ALA A 39 -21.40 -2.17 22.60
N GLN A 40 -22.39 -1.66 21.84
CA GLN A 40 -23.43 -0.79 22.40
C GLN A 40 -24.71 -1.56 22.73
N HIS A 41 -24.87 -1.90 24.01
CA HIS A 41 -26.06 -2.60 24.47
C HIS A 41 -27.34 -1.76 24.38
N GLY A 42 -28.38 -2.37 23.82
CA GLY A 42 -29.70 -1.78 23.65
C GLY A 42 -30.66 -2.04 24.81
N THR A 43 -31.71 -1.22 24.89
CA THR A 43 -32.79 -1.37 25.87
C THR A 43 -34.14 -1.55 25.18
N LEU A 44 -34.88 -2.58 25.59
CA LEU A 44 -36.25 -2.82 25.13
C LEU A 44 -37.19 -1.67 25.52
N THR A 45 -38.06 -1.28 24.60
CA THR A 45 -39.08 -0.23 24.78
C THR A 45 -40.45 -0.77 24.41
N GLY A 46 -41.48 -0.33 25.13
CA GLY A 46 -42.86 -0.77 24.90
C GLY A 46 -43.07 -2.22 25.36
N ASP A 47 -43.76 -3.01 24.55
CA ASP A 47 -44.07 -4.43 24.81
C ASP A 47 -43.07 -5.39 24.13
N ALA A 48 -41.94 -4.86 23.62
CA ALA A 48 -40.86 -5.65 23.04
C ALA A 48 -40.30 -6.64 24.07
N HIS A 49 -40.07 -7.88 23.66
CA HIS A 49 -39.55 -8.95 24.52
C HIS A 49 -38.85 -10.04 23.70
N ILE A 50 -38.06 -10.88 24.38
CA ILE A 50 -37.45 -12.06 23.77
C ILE A 50 -38.45 -13.21 23.73
N SER A 51 -38.60 -13.80 22.55
CA SER A 51 -39.45 -14.94 22.25
C SER A 51 -38.61 -16.18 21.99
N ASN A 52 -39.03 -17.35 22.48
CA ASN A 52 -38.32 -18.62 22.25
C ASN A 52 -38.62 -19.24 20.85
N ASP A 53 -39.16 -18.45 19.94
CA ASP A 53 -39.41 -18.80 18.53
C ASP A 53 -38.40 -18.01 17.73
N ALA A 54 -37.33 -18.66 17.28
CA ALA A 54 -36.13 -18.05 16.70
C ALA A 54 -35.78 -18.70 15.36
N ALA A 55 -35.08 -17.97 14.49
CA ALA A 55 -34.51 -18.51 13.26
C ALA A 55 -33.24 -19.31 13.56
N GLN A 56 -32.37 -18.78 14.41
CA GLN A 56 -31.18 -19.45 14.93
C GLN A 56 -31.14 -19.34 16.45
N GLY A 57 -30.25 -20.08 17.10
CA GLY A 57 -30.13 -20.05 18.55
C GLY A 57 -31.42 -20.44 19.30
N SER A 58 -31.76 -19.64 20.30
CA SER A 58 -32.71 -19.89 21.37
C SER A 58 -33.71 -18.77 21.63
N GLY A 59 -33.46 -17.55 21.12
CA GLY A 59 -34.30 -16.38 21.33
C GLY A 59 -34.42 -15.50 20.09
N SER A 60 -35.46 -14.67 20.03
CA SER A 60 -35.62 -13.61 19.01
C SER A 60 -36.35 -12.40 19.57
N LEU A 61 -36.13 -11.22 18.99
CA LEU A 61 -36.84 -10.00 19.37
C LEU A 61 -38.26 -10.01 18.79
N ALA A 62 -39.27 -10.09 19.64
CA ALA A 62 -40.68 -10.06 19.27
C ALA A 62 -41.28 -8.66 19.38
N LEU A 63 -42.01 -8.26 18.32
CA LEU A 63 -42.57 -6.92 18.13
C LEU A 63 -44.02 -6.99 17.57
N ASP A 64 -44.93 -6.23 18.17
CA ASP A 64 -46.37 -6.19 17.86
C ASP A 64 -46.77 -5.14 16.81
N GLY A 65 -45.81 -4.33 16.37
CA GLY A 65 -46.01 -3.28 15.37
C GLY A 65 -46.57 -1.98 15.94
N THR A 66 -46.58 -1.79 17.26
CA THR A 66 -47.17 -0.64 17.94
C THR A 66 -46.33 -0.14 19.11
N GLY A 67 -45.37 0.74 18.83
CA GLY A 67 -44.68 1.51 19.86
C GLY A 67 -43.60 0.73 20.60
N ASP A 68 -43.26 -0.45 20.11
CA ASP A 68 -42.28 -1.36 20.64
C ASP A 68 -41.07 -1.50 19.71
N TYR A 69 -39.89 -1.52 20.32
CA TYR A 69 -38.60 -1.55 19.63
C TYR A 69 -37.49 -1.72 20.66
N LEU A 70 -36.28 -1.95 20.17
CA LEU A 70 -35.06 -1.91 20.97
C LEU A 70 -34.27 -0.63 20.61
N SER A 71 -33.91 0.14 21.63
CA SER A 71 -33.23 1.43 21.47
C SER A 71 -31.83 1.38 22.02
N LEU A 72 -30.86 1.84 21.26
CA LEU A 72 -29.49 1.99 21.72
C LEU A 72 -29.27 3.39 22.34
N PRO A 73 -28.18 3.59 23.12
CA PRO A 73 -27.85 4.86 23.74
C PRO A 73 -27.68 6.02 22.74
N ALA A 74 -28.02 7.26 23.12
CA ALA A 74 -27.98 8.41 22.21
C ALA A 74 -26.54 8.87 21.84
N THR A 75 -25.52 8.36 22.54
CA THR A 75 -24.10 8.62 22.27
C THR A 75 -23.48 7.64 21.25
N SER A 76 -24.20 6.59 20.85
CA SER A 76 -23.64 5.52 20.00
C SER A 76 -23.61 5.85 18.50
N GLY A 77 -24.38 6.84 18.05
CA GLY A 77 -24.60 7.05 16.62
C GLY A 77 -23.34 7.50 15.86
N GLN A 78 -22.37 8.13 16.53
CA GLN A 78 -21.08 8.45 15.91
C GLN A 78 -20.23 7.17 15.76
N ALA A 79 -20.11 6.34 16.80
CA ALA A 79 -19.36 5.08 16.79
C ALA A 79 -19.84 4.09 15.72
N TYR A 80 -21.16 3.96 15.50
CA TYR A 80 -21.69 3.04 14.48
C TYR A 80 -21.63 3.54 13.04
N THR A 81 -21.49 4.85 12.82
CA THR A 81 -21.55 5.41 11.46
C THR A 81 -20.25 6.04 11.01
N SER A 82 -19.28 6.28 11.91
CA SER A 82 -17.92 6.65 11.54
C SER A 82 -17.21 5.50 10.82
N GLY A 83 -17.21 4.30 11.38
CA GLY A 83 -16.52 3.13 10.81
C GLY A 83 -17.06 2.70 9.43
N LEU A 84 -18.38 2.82 9.20
CA LEU A 84 -19.01 2.45 7.92
C LEU A 84 -18.79 3.47 6.77
N THR A 85 -18.08 4.57 7.01
CA THR A 85 -17.96 5.68 6.03
C THR A 85 -16.56 6.25 5.83
N SER A 86 -15.58 5.79 6.62
CA SER A 86 -14.21 6.31 6.66
C SER A 86 -13.23 5.64 5.70
N ASP A 87 -13.46 4.38 5.33
CA ASP A 87 -12.59 3.54 4.50
C ASP A 87 -12.80 3.70 2.98
N GLY A 88 -13.93 4.27 2.57
CA GLY A 88 -14.26 4.48 1.14
C GLY A 88 -15.04 3.32 0.52
N ASP A 89 -15.27 2.25 1.27
CA ASP A 89 -16.03 1.09 0.85
C ASP A 89 -17.51 1.20 1.26
N GLY A 90 -18.34 0.32 0.70
CA GLY A 90 -19.74 0.15 1.11
C GLY A 90 -19.85 -0.83 2.28
N PHE A 91 -21.05 -1.00 2.84
CA PHE A 91 -21.26 -1.81 4.06
C PHE A 91 -22.45 -2.77 3.92
N THR A 92 -22.54 -3.76 4.81
CA THR A 92 -23.55 -4.82 4.73
C THR A 92 -24.40 -4.96 6.00
N VAL A 93 -25.70 -5.20 5.85
CA VAL A 93 -26.63 -5.45 6.96
C VAL A 93 -27.41 -6.73 6.71
N CYS A 94 -27.33 -7.66 7.67
CA CYS A 94 -27.95 -8.99 7.61
C CYS A 94 -28.90 -9.17 8.80
N HIS A 95 -30.07 -9.78 8.59
CA HIS A 95 -30.97 -10.17 9.68
C HIS A 95 -31.96 -11.24 9.24
N TRP A 96 -32.43 -12.01 10.21
CA TRP A 96 -33.58 -12.89 10.05
C TRP A 96 -34.84 -12.19 10.50
N ILE A 97 -35.92 -12.40 9.75
CA ILE A 97 -37.24 -11.87 10.09
C ILE A 97 -38.33 -12.92 9.96
N ARG A 98 -39.36 -12.79 10.78
CA ARG A 98 -40.62 -13.54 10.65
C ARG A 98 -41.80 -12.60 10.82
N LEU A 99 -42.44 -12.25 9.72
CA LEU A 99 -43.65 -11.43 9.73
C LEU A 99 -44.83 -12.22 10.30
N ASP A 100 -45.58 -11.64 11.25
CA ASP A 100 -46.78 -12.32 11.79
C ASP A 100 -47.97 -12.28 10.82
N SER A 101 -48.01 -11.26 9.96
CA SER A 101 -49.02 -11.09 8.91
C SER A 101 -48.43 -10.43 7.66
N SER A 102 -49.14 -10.47 6.53
CA SER A 102 -48.67 -9.78 5.32
C SER A 102 -48.49 -8.29 5.59
N ALA A 103 -47.30 -7.77 5.29
CA ALA A 103 -46.98 -6.37 5.53
C ALA A 103 -47.76 -5.46 4.58
N SER A 104 -48.49 -4.49 5.14
CA SER A 104 -49.17 -3.43 4.42
C SER A 104 -48.67 -2.06 4.90
N GLY A 105 -47.82 -1.41 4.10
CA GLY A 105 -47.17 -0.15 4.47
C GLY A 105 -45.78 -0.38 5.07
N LEU A 106 -45.01 0.71 5.17
CA LEU A 106 -43.60 0.65 5.53
C LEU A 106 -43.40 0.29 7.01
N GLN A 107 -42.66 -0.78 7.24
CA GLN A 107 -42.19 -1.24 8.54
C GLN A 107 -40.65 -1.23 8.55
N ARG A 108 -40.02 -0.69 9.59
CA ARG A 108 -38.56 -0.61 9.70
C ARG A 108 -38.01 -1.73 10.57
N VAL A 109 -37.04 -2.46 10.04
CA VAL A 109 -36.31 -3.47 10.81
C VAL A 109 -35.19 -2.81 11.60
N ILE A 110 -34.50 -1.84 10.97
CA ILE A 110 -33.43 -1.07 11.62
C ILE A 110 -33.47 0.38 11.13
N SER A 111 -33.12 1.32 12.00
CA SER A 111 -33.09 2.75 11.67
C SER A 111 -32.08 3.52 12.53
N ALA A 112 -31.22 4.29 11.86
CA ALA A 112 -30.38 5.33 12.45
C ALA A 112 -31.00 6.71 12.18
N ASP A 113 -31.12 7.58 13.19
CA ASP A 113 -31.72 8.93 13.10
C ASP A 113 -30.78 10.02 13.64
N MET A 114 -30.90 11.27 13.16
CA MET A 114 -30.15 12.43 13.67
C MET A 114 -31.06 13.40 14.41
N SER A 115 -30.67 13.75 15.63
CA SER A 115 -31.25 14.77 16.52
C SER A 115 -32.39 14.34 17.45
N SER A 116 -32.36 14.95 18.64
CA SER A 116 -33.27 14.79 19.79
C SER A 116 -34.71 15.29 19.55
N GLY A 117 -35.15 15.36 18.30
CA GLY A 117 -36.41 15.97 17.86
C GLY A 117 -37.15 15.26 16.72
N PHE A 118 -36.83 14.00 16.41
CA PHE A 118 -37.48 13.17 15.38
C PHE A 118 -37.47 13.80 13.97
N SER A 119 -36.30 14.21 13.47
CA SER A 119 -36.14 14.66 12.08
C SER A 119 -35.26 13.67 11.31
N ALA A 120 -35.92 12.80 10.53
CA ALA A 120 -35.32 11.71 9.76
C ALA A 120 -34.18 12.15 8.83
N THR A 121 -32.93 11.84 9.15
CA THR A 121 -31.76 12.04 8.26
C THR A 121 -30.68 10.95 8.33
N GLY A 122 -30.99 9.70 8.72
CA GLY A 122 -30.00 8.58 8.72
C GLY A 122 -30.34 7.43 7.77
N TRP A 123 -29.83 6.22 8.01
CA TRP A 123 -30.01 5.04 7.14
C TRP A 123 -30.87 3.95 7.80
N GLY A 124 -31.34 2.98 7.02
CA GLY A 124 -32.05 1.83 7.58
C GLY A 124 -32.61 0.85 6.55
N THR A 125 -33.07 -0.30 7.04
CA THR A 125 -33.69 -1.37 6.24
C THR A 125 -35.15 -1.57 6.65
N GLY A 126 -35.97 -2.09 5.75
CA GLY A 126 -37.40 -2.26 6.01
C GLY A 126 -38.17 -2.97 4.92
N ILE A 127 -39.46 -3.09 5.14
CA ILE A 127 -40.40 -3.79 4.26
C ILE A 127 -41.53 -2.82 3.91
N GLN A 128 -41.64 -2.46 2.64
CA GLN A 128 -42.70 -1.59 2.13
C GLN A 128 -44.01 -2.36 1.93
N SER A 129 -43.89 -3.62 1.51
CA SER A 129 -44.96 -4.61 1.44
C SER A 129 -44.35 -6.01 1.39
N THR A 130 -45.15 -7.06 1.56
CA THR A 130 -44.72 -8.46 1.37
C THR A 130 -44.01 -8.74 0.03
N SER A 131 -44.15 -7.88 -0.98
CA SER A 131 -43.49 -8.04 -2.29
C SER A 131 -42.44 -6.95 -2.59
N SER A 132 -42.08 -6.13 -1.61
CA SER A 132 -41.18 -4.99 -1.80
C SER A 132 -40.38 -4.71 -0.54
N LEU A 133 -39.08 -4.99 -0.61
CA LEU A 133 -38.09 -4.62 0.40
C LEU A 133 -37.66 -3.17 0.18
N ARG A 134 -37.22 -2.52 1.25
CA ARG A 134 -36.71 -1.15 1.25
C ARG A 134 -35.38 -1.04 1.96
N ALA A 135 -34.40 -0.47 1.27
CA ALA A 135 -33.24 0.15 1.90
C ALA A 135 -33.37 1.67 1.83
N THR A 136 -32.83 2.36 2.81
CA THR A 136 -32.97 3.80 2.92
C THR A 136 -31.64 4.43 3.29
N THR A 137 -31.29 5.47 2.53
CA THR A 137 -30.29 6.48 2.88
C THR A 137 -31.02 7.82 2.99
N TYR A 138 -31.66 8.07 4.13
CA TYR A 138 -32.69 9.10 4.28
C TYR A 138 -32.09 10.50 4.46
N GLY A 139 -32.61 11.45 3.68
CA GLY A 139 -31.95 12.70 3.32
C GLY A 139 -31.62 12.74 1.82
N ILE A 140 -31.60 11.57 1.16
CA ILE A 140 -31.16 11.41 -0.22
C ILE A 140 -32.04 10.46 -1.05
N LYS A 141 -32.21 9.17 -0.69
CA LYS A 141 -33.04 8.21 -1.48
C LYS A 141 -33.55 6.97 -0.72
N ASP A 142 -34.73 6.48 -1.13
CA ASP A 142 -35.24 5.14 -0.81
C ASP A 142 -35.02 4.20 -2.01
N TYR A 143 -34.53 2.98 -1.76
CA TYR A 143 -34.34 1.91 -2.73
C TYR A 143 -35.40 0.85 -2.47
N ASP A 144 -36.36 0.71 -3.39
CA ASP A 144 -37.41 -0.32 -3.32
C ASP A 144 -37.18 -1.39 -4.38
N THR A 145 -37.40 -2.67 -4.03
CA THR A 145 -37.34 -3.76 -5.02
C THR A 145 -38.55 -3.74 -5.96
N SER A 146 -38.35 -4.15 -7.22
CA SER A 146 -39.43 -4.39 -8.18
C SER A 146 -40.10 -5.74 -7.89
N THR A 147 -41.43 -5.73 -7.72
CA THR A 147 -42.43 -6.75 -7.25
C THR A 147 -42.18 -8.28 -7.33
N ASN A 148 -40.96 -8.79 -7.13
CA ASN A 148 -40.64 -10.24 -7.15
C ASN A 148 -40.01 -10.77 -5.84
N SER A 149 -39.93 -9.97 -4.78
CA SER A 149 -39.37 -10.35 -3.47
C SER A 149 -40.48 -10.84 -2.52
N THR A 150 -41.08 -12.02 -2.72
CA THR A 150 -42.21 -12.44 -1.86
C THR A 150 -41.73 -12.95 -0.50
N ILE A 151 -41.81 -12.12 0.54
CA ILE A 151 -41.58 -12.49 1.94
C ILE A 151 -42.87 -13.08 2.52
N SER A 152 -42.90 -14.39 2.74
CA SER A 152 -44.10 -15.05 3.24
C SER A 152 -44.31 -14.77 4.74
N ALA A 153 -45.55 -14.47 5.12
CA ALA A 153 -45.89 -14.33 6.54
C ALA A 153 -45.84 -15.69 7.23
N ASN A 154 -45.47 -15.68 8.51
CA ASN A 154 -45.31 -16.82 9.40
C ASN A 154 -44.15 -17.77 9.06
N THR A 155 -43.22 -17.33 8.20
CA THR A 155 -42.00 -18.05 7.86
C THR A 155 -40.80 -17.18 8.17
N TRP A 156 -39.70 -17.78 8.65
CA TRP A 156 -38.42 -17.11 8.77
C TRP A 156 -37.82 -16.90 7.38
N HIS A 157 -37.31 -15.70 7.15
CA HIS A 157 -36.57 -15.32 5.95
C HIS A 157 -35.31 -14.57 6.36
N HIS A 158 -34.19 -14.87 5.72
CA HIS A 158 -32.96 -14.09 5.88
C HIS A 158 -32.93 -12.96 4.86
N LEU A 159 -32.66 -11.74 5.31
CA LEU A 159 -32.53 -10.56 4.47
C LEU A 159 -31.12 -9.99 4.59
N ALA A 160 -30.54 -9.67 3.45
CA ALA A 160 -29.25 -8.99 3.38
C ALA A 160 -29.34 -7.75 2.49
N TYR A 161 -28.72 -6.66 2.92
CA TYR A 161 -28.66 -5.39 2.21
C TYR A 161 -27.20 -4.95 2.12
N VAL A 162 -26.63 -5.02 0.92
CA VAL A 162 -25.26 -4.58 0.63
C VAL A 162 -25.35 -3.19 0.01
N TYR A 163 -24.94 -2.17 0.77
CA TYR A 163 -24.84 -0.80 0.30
C TYR A 163 -23.47 -0.64 -0.37
N LYS A 164 -23.44 -0.19 -1.62
CA LYS A 164 -22.23 -0.23 -2.45
C LYS A 164 -21.70 1.15 -2.85
N GLY A 165 -20.40 1.33 -2.68
CA GLY A 165 -19.57 2.50 -2.93
C GLY A 165 -19.73 3.62 -1.89
N ASN A 166 -18.73 4.50 -1.79
CA ASN A 166 -18.82 5.79 -1.11
C ASN A 166 -18.59 6.95 -2.10
N PRO A 167 -19.58 7.82 -2.39
CA PRO A 167 -20.94 7.77 -1.90
C PRO A 167 -21.74 6.56 -2.39
N ILE A 168 -22.65 6.04 -1.53
CA ILE A 168 -23.52 4.90 -1.85
C ILE A 168 -24.32 5.19 -3.12
N ASN A 169 -23.96 4.48 -4.18
CA ASN A 169 -24.59 4.64 -5.48
C ASN A 169 -25.44 3.42 -5.85
N GLN A 170 -25.33 2.32 -5.12
CA GLN A 170 -26.05 1.09 -5.40
C GLN A 170 -26.42 0.36 -4.11
N VAL A 171 -27.56 -0.33 -4.10
CA VAL A 171 -27.89 -1.29 -3.03
C VAL A 171 -28.29 -2.62 -3.65
N ALA A 172 -27.60 -3.69 -3.27
CA ALA A 172 -27.97 -5.06 -3.59
C ALA A 172 -28.77 -5.66 -2.43
N MET A 173 -29.88 -6.33 -2.75
CA MET A 173 -30.81 -6.88 -1.76
C MET A 173 -31.03 -8.37 -1.99
N TYR A 174 -30.86 -9.14 -0.93
CA TYR A 174 -30.90 -10.59 -0.91
C TYR A 174 -32.06 -11.09 -0.04
N VAL A 175 -32.65 -12.21 -0.45
CA VAL A 175 -33.62 -12.98 0.33
C VAL A 175 -33.18 -14.43 0.33
N ASP A 176 -33.03 -15.02 1.51
CA ASP A 176 -32.67 -16.42 1.68
C ASP A 176 -31.40 -16.79 0.89
N GLY A 177 -30.36 -15.94 1.01
CA GLY A 177 -29.07 -16.08 0.32
C GLY A 177 -29.08 -15.66 -1.16
N GLN A 178 -30.25 -15.46 -1.78
CA GLN A 178 -30.34 -15.18 -3.22
C GLN A 178 -30.46 -13.68 -3.51
N LEU A 179 -29.67 -13.17 -4.46
CA LEU A 179 -29.79 -11.79 -4.95
C LEU A 179 -31.16 -11.60 -5.66
N ILE A 180 -32.01 -10.74 -5.11
CA ILE A 180 -33.35 -10.48 -5.68
C ILE A 180 -33.39 -9.16 -6.45
N SER A 181 -32.61 -8.16 -6.05
CA SER A 181 -32.59 -6.87 -6.72
C SER A 181 -31.28 -6.14 -6.51
N GLN A 182 -30.89 -5.36 -7.51
CA GLN A 182 -29.78 -4.42 -7.43
C GLN A 182 -30.28 -3.09 -7.97
N VAL A 183 -30.35 -2.09 -7.10
CA VAL A 183 -30.97 -0.80 -7.41
C VAL A 183 -29.89 0.26 -7.44
N ASN A 184 -29.71 0.89 -8.60
CA ASN A 184 -28.72 1.95 -8.82
C ASN A 184 -29.29 3.34 -8.53
N SER A 185 -28.42 4.27 -8.18
CA SER A 185 -28.70 5.69 -7.97
C SER A 185 -27.49 6.55 -8.31
N SER A 186 -27.73 7.83 -8.56
CA SER A 186 -26.73 8.84 -8.86
C SER A 186 -26.57 9.84 -7.71
N ALA A 187 -26.74 9.40 -6.46
CA ALA A 187 -26.90 10.29 -5.30
C ALA A 187 -25.76 10.12 -4.29
N ALA A 188 -25.45 11.19 -3.53
CA ALA A 188 -24.19 11.34 -2.79
C ALA A 188 -24.30 11.03 -1.27
N GLY A 189 -23.87 9.85 -0.82
CA GLY A 189 -23.19 9.63 0.47
C GLY A 189 -24.07 9.46 1.70
N LEU A 190 -23.58 8.70 2.69
CA LEU A 190 -24.14 8.70 4.05
C LEU A 190 -23.75 10.00 4.77
N ASN A 191 -24.54 10.39 5.77
CA ASN A 191 -24.12 11.43 6.70
C ASN A 191 -23.88 10.76 8.07
N ALA A 192 -22.62 10.81 8.53
CA ALA A 192 -22.10 10.14 9.72
C ALA A 192 -22.53 10.79 11.06
N SER A 193 -23.43 11.78 11.04
CA SER A 193 -23.84 12.55 12.22
C SER A 193 -25.07 11.96 12.94
N SER A 194 -25.17 10.63 13.05
CA SER A 194 -26.36 9.98 13.63
C SER A 194 -26.40 10.04 15.17
N GLY A 195 -27.59 10.18 15.75
CA GLY A 195 -27.82 10.44 17.17
C GLY A 195 -28.75 9.44 17.88
N ARG A 196 -29.35 8.47 17.17
CA ARG A 196 -30.08 7.35 17.78
C ARG A 196 -30.19 6.17 16.84
N PHE A 197 -29.93 4.97 17.35
CA PHE A 197 -30.10 3.70 16.64
C PHE A 197 -31.26 2.90 17.24
N ILE A 198 -32.12 2.36 16.38
CA ILE A 198 -33.33 1.62 16.77
C ILE A 198 -33.44 0.34 15.93
N ILE A 199 -33.69 -0.77 16.62
CA ILE A 199 -34.04 -2.07 16.02
C ILE A 199 -35.55 -2.29 16.25
N GLY A 200 -36.27 -2.67 15.20
CA GLY A 200 -37.71 -2.93 15.25
C GLY A 200 -38.61 -1.74 14.97
N GLY A 201 -38.07 -0.58 14.58
CA GLY A 201 -38.92 0.51 14.11
C GLY A 201 -38.25 1.86 13.91
N LEU A 202 -39.07 2.81 13.47
CA LEU A 202 -38.75 4.24 13.48
C LEU A 202 -39.90 5.00 14.15
N ALA A 203 -39.64 5.56 15.33
CA ALA A 203 -40.64 6.13 16.21
C ALA A 203 -41.00 7.60 15.89
N LEU A 204 -41.30 7.93 14.62
CA LEU A 204 -41.66 9.31 14.23
C LEU A 204 -43.00 9.75 14.84
N PRO A 205 -43.13 10.99 15.34
CA PRO A 205 -44.35 11.51 15.98
C PRO A 205 -45.59 11.53 15.09
N SER A 206 -45.41 11.68 13.77
CA SER A 206 -46.50 11.86 12.80
C SER A 206 -46.73 10.66 11.89
N ASN A 207 -45.79 9.71 11.82
CA ASN A 207 -45.87 8.53 10.97
C ASN A 207 -44.94 7.42 11.47
N PRO A 208 -45.27 6.75 12.59
CA PRO A 208 -44.45 5.67 13.12
C PRO A 208 -44.41 4.46 12.18
N GLN A 209 -43.25 3.81 12.08
CA GLN A 209 -42.99 2.68 11.17
C GLN A 209 -42.48 1.45 11.95
N PHE A 210 -43.26 0.98 12.92
CA PHE A 210 -42.88 -0.16 13.76
C PHE A 210 -43.01 -1.48 13.01
N PHE A 211 -42.10 -2.41 13.29
CA PHE A 211 -42.10 -3.75 12.73
C PHE A 211 -43.07 -4.66 13.46
N HIS A 212 -43.86 -5.44 12.71
CA HIS A 212 -44.81 -6.41 13.27
C HIS A 212 -44.39 -7.84 12.94
N GLY A 213 -43.74 -8.49 13.90
CA GLY A 213 -43.19 -9.82 13.74
C GLY A 213 -42.03 -10.08 14.69
N LYS A 214 -41.10 -10.93 14.26
CA LYS A 214 -39.87 -11.23 15.01
C LYS A 214 -38.63 -10.89 14.18
N ILE A 215 -37.58 -10.43 14.85
CA ILE A 215 -36.24 -10.18 14.29
C ILE A 215 -35.26 -11.07 15.05
N ASP A 216 -34.35 -11.68 14.32
CA ASP A 216 -33.33 -12.55 14.88
C ASP A 216 -31.99 -12.33 14.17
N GLU A 217 -30.87 -12.62 14.85
CA GLU A 217 -29.53 -12.65 14.26
C GLU A 217 -29.18 -11.40 13.42
N LEU A 218 -29.37 -10.20 13.98
CA LEU A 218 -29.07 -8.95 13.30
C LEU A 218 -27.56 -8.67 13.33
N ARG A 219 -26.95 -8.52 12.15
CA ARG A 219 -25.52 -8.22 11.98
C ARG A 219 -25.29 -7.03 11.05
N ILE A 220 -24.20 -6.30 11.31
CA ILE A 220 -23.72 -5.19 10.48
C ILE A 220 -22.24 -5.41 10.24
N TYR A 221 -21.84 -5.34 8.98
CA TYR A 221 -20.45 -5.43 8.54
C TYR A 221 -20.03 -4.11 7.92
N ASP A 222 -18.78 -3.72 8.09
CA ASP A 222 -18.19 -2.51 7.51
C ASP A 222 -17.90 -2.59 6.01
N HIS A 223 -17.86 -3.79 5.43
CA HIS A 223 -17.51 -3.99 4.02
C HIS A 223 -18.69 -4.45 3.13
N GLU A 224 -18.47 -4.40 1.81
CA GLU A 224 -19.39 -4.92 0.79
C GLU A 224 -19.28 -6.44 0.65
N MET A 225 -20.20 -7.20 1.26
CA MET A 225 -20.20 -8.66 1.11
C MET A 225 -20.53 -9.08 -0.33
N SER A 226 -19.78 -10.05 -0.82
CA SER A 226 -20.05 -10.79 -2.05
C SER A 226 -21.27 -11.70 -1.92
N THR A 227 -21.75 -12.21 -3.06
CA THR A 227 -22.90 -13.15 -3.04
C THR A 227 -22.59 -14.44 -2.31
N GLN A 228 -21.34 -14.91 -2.38
CA GLN A 228 -20.92 -16.14 -1.70
C GLN A 228 -20.97 -15.95 -0.17
N GLU A 229 -20.47 -14.83 0.33
CA GLU A 229 -20.44 -14.54 1.76
C GLU A 229 -21.87 -14.38 2.31
N ILE A 230 -22.78 -13.79 1.54
CA ILE A 230 -24.22 -13.74 1.89
C ILE A 230 -24.88 -15.12 1.92
N GLU A 231 -24.52 -16.01 0.99
CA GLU A 231 -25.00 -17.40 1.00
C GLU A 231 -24.50 -18.15 2.25
N GLU A 232 -23.27 -17.89 2.68
CA GLU A 232 -22.65 -18.48 3.86
C GLU A 232 -23.26 -17.94 5.17
N VAL A 233 -23.59 -16.64 5.28
CA VAL A 233 -24.34 -16.09 6.43
C VAL A 233 -25.76 -16.65 6.50
N TYR A 234 -26.43 -16.82 5.36
CA TYR A 234 -27.80 -17.35 5.29
C TYR A 234 -27.88 -18.82 5.69
N SER A 235 -27.01 -19.64 5.12
CA SER A 235 -27.02 -21.08 5.32
C SER A 235 -25.59 -21.52 5.53
N PRO A 236 -25.03 -21.26 6.74
CA PRO A 236 -23.67 -21.67 7.03
C PRO A 236 -23.56 -23.14 6.72
N SER A 237 -22.53 -23.48 5.94
CA SER A 237 -22.09 -24.86 5.79
C SER A 237 -22.09 -25.50 7.18
N ALA A 238 -22.55 -26.75 7.31
CA ALA A 238 -22.37 -27.45 8.57
C ALA A 238 -20.90 -27.27 8.98
N PRO A 239 -20.61 -26.82 10.22
CA PRO A 239 -19.24 -26.60 10.64
C PRO A 239 -18.47 -27.87 10.33
N LEU A 240 -17.31 -27.71 9.69
CA LEU A 240 -16.46 -28.83 9.32
C LEU A 240 -16.30 -29.71 10.56
N THR A 241 -16.47 -31.03 10.42
CA THR A 241 -16.02 -31.89 11.52
C THR A 241 -14.52 -31.71 11.67
N TYR A 242 -13.97 -31.96 12.86
CA TYR A 242 -12.52 -31.89 13.08
C TYR A 242 -11.74 -32.68 12.01
N GLU A 243 -12.26 -33.84 11.59
CA GLU A 243 -11.66 -34.64 10.51
C GLU A 243 -11.69 -33.95 9.14
N GLN A 244 -12.76 -33.21 8.82
CA GLN A 244 -12.87 -32.45 7.57
C GLN A 244 -12.00 -31.19 7.60
N TRP A 245 -11.86 -30.57 8.77
CA TRP A 245 -10.99 -29.42 8.98
C TRP A 245 -9.52 -29.82 8.82
N ILE A 246 -9.07 -30.90 9.48
CA ILE A 246 -7.72 -31.46 9.29
C ILE A 246 -7.46 -31.90 7.84
N GLU A 247 -8.43 -32.52 7.16
CA GLU A 247 -8.27 -32.88 5.74
C GLU A 247 -8.11 -31.65 4.83
N ASN A 248 -8.71 -30.50 5.17
CA ASN A 248 -8.58 -29.28 4.37
C ASN A 248 -7.17 -28.67 4.46
N TYR A 249 -6.49 -28.84 5.58
CA TYR A 249 -5.09 -28.44 5.79
C TYR A 249 -4.09 -29.51 5.34
N GLU A 250 -4.55 -30.58 4.69
CA GLU A 250 -3.72 -31.69 4.23
C GLU A 250 -2.93 -32.41 5.34
N LEU A 251 -3.35 -32.27 6.61
CA LEU A 251 -2.74 -32.89 7.78
C LEU A 251 -3.24 -34.34 7.98
N ASP A 252 -2.39 -35.23 8.53
CA ASP A 252 -2.76 -36.63 8.79
C ASP A 252 -3.25 -36.81 10.24
N LEU A 253 -4.51 -37.22 10.40
CA LEU A 253 -5.20 -37.43 11.68
C LEU A 253 -4.48 -38.37 12.68
N GLN A 254 -3.50 -39.16 12.23
CA GLN A 254 -2.72 -40.07 13.09
C GLN A 254 -1.35 -39.51 13.47
N THR A 255 -0.93 -38.39 12.87
CA THR A 255 0.37 -37.75 13.12
C THR A 255 0.18 -36.29 13.54
N ASP A 256 0.59 -35.36 12.68
CA ASP A 256 0.49 -33.91 12.79
C ASP A 256 -0.95 -33.41 12.92
N GLY A 257 -1.93 -34.02 12.26
CA GLY A 257 -3.35 -33.64 12.37
C GLY A 257 -4.09 -34.20 13.59
N ALA A 258 -3.42 -34.87 14.53
CA ALA A 258 -4.08 -35.40 15.72
C ALA A 258 -4.57 -34.27 16.64
N ALA A 259 -5.74 -34.41 17.27
CA ALA A 259 -6.33 -33.40 18.15
C ALA A 259 -5.41 -32.91 19.29
N ASN A 260 -4.49 -33.77 19.73
CA ASN A 260 -3.52 -33.48 20.78
C ASN A 260 -2.11 -33.23 20.25
N ALA A 261 -1.98 -33.07 18.93
CA ALA A 261 -0.78 -32.54 18.30
C ALA A 261 -0.95 -31.01 18.17
N ASP A 262 0.17 -30.39 17.86
CA ASP A 262 0.40 -28.97 17.70
C ASP A 262 1.29 -28.95 16.44
N ALA A 263 0.66 -28.63 15.31
CA ALA A 263 1.19 -28.97 13.99
C ALA A 263 2.20 -27.93 13.48
N ASP A 264 2.03 -26.67 13.87
CA ASP A 264 2.92 -25.54 13.59
C ASP A 264 3.84 -25.18 14.77
N ALA A 265 3.61 -25.72 15.97
CA ALA A 265 4.48 -25.58 17.14
C ALA A 265 4.54 -24.15 17.71
N ASP A 266 3.38 -23.48 17.73
CA ASP A 266 3.13 -22.18 18.37
C ASP A 266 2.73 -22.31 19.86
N GLY A 267 2.42 -23.55 20.30
CA GLY A 267 2.01 -23.86 21.66
C GLY A 267 0.51 -24.06 21.85
N LEU A 268 -0.29 -23.99 20.79
CA LEU A 268 -1.72 -24.28 20.75
C LEU A 268 -1.94 -25.67 20.13
N LEU A 269 -2.80 -26.50 20.73
CA LEU A 269 -3.11 -27.81 20.15
C LEU A 269 -4.10 -27.66 18.99
N ASN A 270 -4.02 -28.50 17.96
CA ASN A 270 -5.00 -28.55 16.86
C ASN A 270 -6.47 -28.56 17.32
N SER A 271 -6.76 -29.19 18.47
CA SER A 271 -8.13 -29.18 19.01
C SER A 271 -8.56 -27.84 19.61
N GLU A 272 -7.61 -27.04 20.10
CA GLU A 272 -7.79 -25.68 20.59
C GLU A 272 -7.89 -24.73 19.40
N GLU A 273 -7.05 -24.89 18.40
CA GLU A 273 -7.08 -24.14 17.15
C GLU A 273 -8.40 -24.34 16.40
N PHE A 274 -8.86 -25.59 16.27
CA PHE A 274 -10.17 -25.89 15.70
C PHE A 274 -11.33 -25.22 16.45
N GLN A 275 -11.20 -25.00 17.76
CA GLN A 275 -12.22 -24.31 18.56
C GLN A 275 -12.16 -22.79 18.40
N ARG A 276 -10.97 -22.25 18.12
CA ARG A 276 -10.70 -20.81 18.01
C ARG A 276 -10.82 -20.29 16.59
N GLY A 277 -10.71 -21.17 15.59
CA GLY A 277 -10.72 -20.80 14.19
C GLY A 277 -9.35 -20.39 13.65
N THR A 278 -8.29 -20.55 14.46
CA THR A 278 -6.90 -20.36 14.04
C THR A 278 -6.44 -21.47 13.12
N ASN A 279 -5.33 -21.23 12.43
CA ASN A 279 -4.83 -22.09 11.39
C ASN A 279 -3.81 -23.10 11.96
N PRO A 280 -4.09 -24.42 11.96
CA PRO A 280 -3.21 -25.49 12.49
C PRO A 280 -1.93 -25.72 11.70
N THR A 281 -1.63 -24.82 10.78
CA THR A 281 -0.41 -24.85 10.01
C THR A 281 0.31 -23.50 10.05
N LEU A 282 -0.22 -22.47 10.68
CA LEU A 282 0.43 -21.17 10.80
C LEU A 282 0.53 -20.81 12.28
N LYS A 283 1.75 -20.53 12.71
CA LYS A 283 2.02 -20.16 14.11
C LYS A 283 1.39 -18.84 14.52
N ASP A 284 1.10 -18.00 13.54
CA ASP A 284 0.57 -16.65 13.65
C ASP A 284 -0.49 -16.55 12.54
N SER A 285 -1.75 -16.58 12.95
CA SER A 285 -2.91 -16.76 12.09
C SER A 285 -3.36 -15.48 11.41
N ASP A 286 -3.16 -14.31 12.04
CA ASP A 286 -3.45 -12.98 11.49
C ASP A 286 -2.23 -12.24 10.95
N GLN A 287 -1.01 -12.75 11.20
CA GLN A 287 0.27 -12.29 10.64
C GLN A 287 0.75 -10.95 11.19
N ASP A 288 0.42 -10.68 12.44
CA ASP A 288 0.72 -9.43 13.13
C ASP A 288 2.11 -9.43 13.80
N GLY A 289 2.75 -10.62 13.88
CA GLY A 289 4.06 -10.85 14.45
C GLY A 289 4.06 -11.47 15.86
N LEU A 290 2.90 -11.85 16.42
CA LEU A 290 2.74 -12.59 17.68
C LEU A 290 2.16 -13.99 17.38
N GLU A 291 2.73 -15.05 17.95
CA GLU A 291 2.22 -16.42 17.68
C GLU A 291 0.86 -16.64 18.37
N ASP A 292 -0.08 -17.41 17.80
CA ASP A 292 -1.44 -17.60 18.36
C ASP A 292 -1.39 -18.09 19.82
N GLY A 293 -0.47 -19.03 20.12
CA GLY A 293 -0.21 -19.49 21.49
C GLY A 293 0.30 -18.39 22.45
N GLU A 294 1.08 -17.43 21.95
CA GLU A 294 1.56 -16.26 22.68
C GLU A 294 0.45 -15.23 22.89
N GLU A 295 -0.36 -14.99 21.87
CA GLU A 295 -1.53 -14.11 21.91
C GLU A 295 -2.56 -14.58 22.94
N ILE A 296 -2.88 -15.87 22.93
CA ILE A 296 -3.75 -16.47 23.96
C ILE A 296 -3.16 -16.31 25.37
N SER A 297 -1.83 -16.26 25.49
CA SER A 297 -1.15 -16.02 26.77
C SER A 297 -1.15 -14.54 27.16
N ALA A 298 -1.09 -13.62 26.19
CA ALA A 298 -1.17 -12.17 26.36
C ALA A 298 -2.62 -11.70 26.63
N GLY A 299 -3.61 -12.43 26.11
CA GLY A 299 -5.03 -12.10 26.21
C GLY A 299 -5.60 -11.39 24.98
N THR A 300 -4.83 -11.33 23.88
CA THR A 300 -5.18 -10.81 22.57
C THR A 300 -5.94 -11.86 21.73
N ASP A 301 -6.52 -11.46 20.59
CA ASP A 301 -7.28 -12.33 19.70
C ASP A 301 -6.43 -12.76 18.49
N PRO A 302 -6.08 -14.05 18.33
CA PRO A 302 -5.19 -14.56 17.28
C PRO A 302 -5.76 -14.56 15.85
N LEU A 303 -6.74 -13.71 15.61
CA LEU A 303 -7.40 -13.51 14.32
C LEU A 303 -7.64 -12.01 14.07
N ASP A 304 -7.05 -11.14 14.89
CA ASP A 304 -7.19 -9.69 14.88
C ASP A 304 -5.82 -9.06 15.12
N GLU A 305 -5.22 -8.53 14.04
CA GLU A 305 -3.86 -7.97 14.07
C GLU A 305 -3.67 -6.85 15.12
N ASP A 306 -4.74 -6.19 15.59
CA ASP A 306 -4.70 -5.07 16.55
C ASP A 306 -5.88 -5.20 17.53
N SER A 307 -5.68 -5.95 18.62
CA SER A 307 -6.74 -6.34 19.55
C SER A 307 -7.41 -5.17 20.27
N ASP A 308 -6.72 -4.04 20.42
CA ASP A 308 -7.26 -2.87 21.12
C ASP A 308 -7.59 -1.68 20.19
N ASN A 309 -7.28 -1.82 18.92
CA ASN A 309 -7.61 -0.93 17.81
C ASN A 309 -6.98 0.46 17.97
N ASP A 310 -5.74 0.54 18.45
CA ASP A 310 -5.01 1.79 18.63
C ASP A 310 -4.09 2.16 17.44
N GLY A 311 -3.96 1.24 16.47
CA GLY A 311 -3.20 1.42 15.24
C GLY A 311 -1.83 0.74 15.23
N PHE A 312 -1.43 0.08 16.32
CA PHE A 312 -0.28 -0.81 16.37
C PHE A 312 -0.74 -2.26 16.46
N SER A 313 -0.03 -3.18 15.79
CA SER A 313 -0.36 -4.60 15.96
C SER A 313 0.06 -5.14 17.31
N ASP A 314 -0.62 -6.16 17.82
CA ASP A 314 -0.30 -6.78 19.11
C ASP A 314 1.16 -7.29 19.12
N GLY A 315 1.59 -7.86 17.99
CA GLY A 315 2.97 -8.27 17.73
C GLY A 315 3.96 -7.12 17.74
N GLU A 316 3.63 -5.96 17.15
CA GLU A 316 4.48 -4.77 17.21
C GLU A 316 4.61 -4.25 18.65
N GLU A 317 3.51 -4.21 19.38
CA GLU A 317 3.44 -3.77 20.76
C GLU A 317 4.25 -4.65 21.71
N VAL A 318 4.07 -5.98 21.62
CA VAL A 318 4.75 -6.94 22.49
C VAL A 318 6.23 -7.08 22.13
N ASN A 319 6.56 -7.24 20.85
CA ASN A 319 7.91 -7.61 20.43
C ASN A 319 8.84 -6.41 20.22
N GLN A 320 8.29 -5.24 19.85
CA GLN A 320 9.10 -4.07 19.47
C GLN A 320 8.96 -2.93 20.48
N LEU A 321 7.73 -2.53 20.81
CA LEU A 321 7.46 -1.35 21.63
C LEU A 321 7.52 -1.64 23.13
N GLN A 322 7.31 -2.89 23.53
CA GLN A 322 7.17 -3.32 24.92
C GLN A 322 6.00 -2.62 25.64
N SER A 323 4.88 -2.39 24.93
CA SER A 323 3.62 -1.85 25.43
C SER A 323 2.62 -2.95 25.81
N ASP A 324 1.40 -2.58 26.22
CA ASP A 324 0.32 -3.50 26.61
C ASP A 324 -0.70 -3.59 25.46
N PRO A 325 -0.79 -4.73 24.74
CA PRO A 325 -1.61 -4.90 23.53
C PRO A 325 -3.13 -4.95 23.78
N LEU A 326 -3.56 -4.45 24.93
CA LEU A 326 -4.94 -4.42 25.40
C LEU A 326 -5.29 -3.06 26.04
N ASP A 327 -4.35 -2.10 26.01
CA ASP A 327 -4.53 -0.75 26.52
C ASP A 327 -4.47 0.27 25.37
N PRO A 328 -5.64 0.66 24.80
CA PRO A 328 -5.72 1.57 23.65
C PRO A 328 -5.39 3.03 24.03
N THR A 329 -4.71 3.22 25.16
CA THR A 329 -4.27 4.50 25.71
C THR A 329 -2.78 4.52 26.09
N ASP A 330 -1.98 3.53 25.65
CA ASP A 330 -0.52 3.55 25.82
C ASP A 330 0.08 4.86 25.23
N PRO A 331 1.09 5.47 25.88
CA PRO A 331 1.78 6.66 25.38
C PRO A 331 2.35 6.62 23.94
N ASN A 332 2.30 5.52 23.20
CA ASN A 332 2.84 5.41 21.84
C ASN A 332 1.88 5.74 20.69
N THR A 333 0.70 6.31 20.96
CA THR A 333 -0.20 6.90 19.94
C THR A 333 0.53 7.56 18.76
N ASP A 334 0.06 7.37 17.54
CA ASP A 334 0.41 8.11 16.32
C ASP A 334 -0.79 9.01 15.95
N ALA A 335 -0.73 10.29 16.29
CA ALA A 335 -1.89 11.17 16.19
C ALA A 335 -2.15 11.72 14.77
N ASP A 336 -1.23 11.54 13.83
CA ASP A 336 -1.38 11.98 12.45
C ASP A 336 -1.32 10.86 11.40
N GLY A 337 -1.06 9.63 11.83
CA GLY A 337 -1.17 8.40 11.07
C GLY A 337 -0.05 8.23 10.05
N ASP A 338 1.16 8.72 10.34
CA ASP A 338 2.31 8.64 9.44
C ASP A 338 3.30 7.50 9.75
N GLY A 339 3.06 6.78 10.85
CA GLY A 339 3.84 5.66 11.32
C GLY A 339 5.02 6.06 12.23
N LEU A 340 5.06 7.29 12.72
CA LEU A 340 5.97 7.72 13.79
C LEU A 340 5.23 7.82 15.13
N PRO A 341 5.80 7.32 16.25
CA PRO A 341 5.16 7.48 17.56
C PRO A 341 5.20 8.92 18.06
N ASN A 342 4.08 9.44 18.58
CA ASN A 342 3.96 10.82 19.08
C ASN A 342 5.05 11.18 20.10
N THR A 343 5.41 10.23 20.97
CA THR A 343 6.45 10.44 21.98
C THR A 343 7.83 10.54 21.35
N TRP A 344 8.13 9.74 20.33
CA TRP A 344 9.38 9.83 19.60
C TRP A 344 9.48 11.17 18.87
N GLU A 345 8.45 11.55 18.12
CA GLU A 345 8.38 12.83 17.40
C GLU A 345 8.57 14.02 18.34
N THR A 346 7.78 14.06 19.43
CA THR A 346 7.86 15.14 20.41
C THR A 346 9.24 15.21 21.08
N THR A 347 9.87 14.06 21.36
CA THR A 347 11.21 14.02 21.98
C THR A 347 12.33 14.41 21.02
N HIS A 348 12.12 14.23 19.72
CA HIS A 348 13.04 14.64 18.65
C HIS A 348 12.69 15.98 17.99
N GLY A 349 11.69 16.69 18.54
CA GLY A 349 11.36 18.07 18.14
C GLY A 349 10.50 18.18 16.88
N LEU A 350 9.84 17.09 16.49
CA LEU A 350 8.83 17.04 15.43
C LEU A 350 7.43 17.33 16.00
N ASP A 351 6.49 17.66 15.13
CA ASP A 351 5.07 17.89 15.49
C ASP A 351 4.27 16.62 15.27
N ALA A 352 3.98 15.92 16.36
CA ALA A 352 3.22 14.67 16.42
C ALA A 352 1.76 14.74 15.97
N THR A 353 1.35 15.83 15.31
CA THR A 353 -0.01 15.99 14.77
C THR A 353 0.02 16.45 13.31
N ASP A 354 1.19 16.35 12.68
CA ASP A 354 1.46 16.77 11.34
C ASP A 354 2.35 15.77 10.58
N ASN A 355 1.68 14.90 9.84
CA ASN A 355 2.26 13.90 8.93
C ASN A 355 3.03 14.47 7.71
N GLY A 356 3.52 15.70 7.81
CA GLY A 356 4.17 16.44 6.72
C GLY A 356 3.23 17.35 5.94
N SER A 357 1.96 17.45 6.33
CA SER A 357 0.94 18.25 5.63
C SER A 357 1.14 19.76 5.78
N THR A 358 1.65 20.21 6.92
CA THR A 358 1.85 21.63 7.26
C THR A 358 3.33 22.00 7.25
N ASP A 359 4.16 21.20 7.89
CA ASP A 359 5.63 21.22 7.87
C ASP A 359 6.12 19.87 7.36
N ALA A 360 6.63 19.85 6.13
CA ALA A 360 7.14 18.63 5.51
C ALA A 360 8.27 17.96 6.32
N ASN A 361 8.92 18.67 7.24
CA ASN A 361 9.95 18.11 8.11
C ASN A 361 9.38 17.29 9.28
N SER A 362 8.11 17.48 9.67
CA SER A 362 7.50 16.73 10.77
C SER A 362 7.13 15.32 10.35
N GLY A 363 6.66 15.15 9.11
CA GLY A 363 6.18 13.84 8.65
C GLY A 363 7.26 12.77 8.56
N ALA A 364 6.85 11.51 8.47
CA ALA A 364 7.68 10.31 8.33
C ALA A 364 8.74 10.37 7.21
N GLU A 365 8.51 11.22 6.21
CA GLU A 365 9.36 11.40 5.03
C GLU A 365 10.13 12.74 5.03
N GLY A 366 9.98 13.52 6.11
CA GLY A 366 10.75 14.71 6.38
C GLY A 366 12.22 14.39 6.65
N ASP A 367 13.09 15.35 6.35
CA ASP A 367 14.54 15.28 6.54
C ASP A 367 15.00 16.63 7.14
N PRO A 368 14.74 16.88 8.43
CA PRO A 368 14.95 18.20 9.05
C PRO A 368 16.42 18.62 9.08
N ASP A 369 17.34 17.67 9.13
CA ASP A 369 18.79 17.92 9.21
C ASP A 369 19.53 17.82 7.87
N GLN A 370 18.82 17.43 6.81
CA GLN A 370 19.26 17.38 5.42
C GLN A 370 20.44 16.42 5.23
N ASP A 371 20.40 15.29 5.93
CA ASP A 371 21.37 14.20 5.78
C ASP A 371 20.88 13.09 4.82
N GLY A 372 19.72 13.29 4.22
CA GLY A 372 19.10 12.42 3.23
C GLY A 372 18.41 11.20 3.81
N LEU A 373 18.41 11.00 5.14
CA LEU A 373 17.60 10.00 5.82
C LEU A 373 16.26 10.63 6.22
N PRO A 374 15.12 10.00 5.86
CA PRO A 374 13.83 10.47 6.34
C PRO A 374 13.61 10.07 7.81
N ASN A 375 12.80 10.84 8.55
CA ASN A 375 12.46 10.61 9.96
C ASN A 375 12.13 9.15 10.29
N ARG A 376 11.37 8.45 9.42
CA ARG A 376 11.05 7.03 9.63
C ARG A 376 12.28 6.13 9.64
N GLU A 377 13.22 6.37 8.74
CA GLU A 377 14.44 5.58 8.65
C GLU A 377 15.34 5.85 9.85
N GLU A 378 15.32 7.07 10.38
CA GLU A 378 16.03 7.45 11.58
C GLU A 378 15.42 6.86 12.85
N TYR A 379 14.09 6.83 12.95
CA TYR A 379 13.38 6.10 14.00
C TYR A 379 13.85 4.64 14.06
N PHE A 380 13.85 3.94 12.91
CA PHE A 380 14.36 2.56 12.81
C PHE A 380 15.84 2.41 13.18
N LEU A 381 16.66 3.42 12.88
CA LEU A 381 18.10 3.39 13.19
C LEU A 381 18.41 3.84 14.63
N GLY A 382 17.43 4.42 15.33
CA GLY A 382 17.64 5.12 16.60
C GLY A 382 18.58 6.32 16.47
N SER A 383 18.66 6.94 15.27
CA SER A 383 19.38 8.19 15.03
C SER A 383 18.49 9.40 15.36
N ASN A 384 19.06 10.60 15.29
CA ASN A 384 18.38 11.83 15.66
C ASN A 384 18.05 12.68 14.43
N PRO A 385 16.76 12.91 14.11
CA PRO A 385 16.32 13.63 12.91
C PRO A 385 16.67 15.11 12.85
N GLN A 386 17.36 15.60 13.88
CA GLN A 386 17.83 16.98 13.97
C GLN A 386 19.35 17.07 13.81
N VAL A 387 20.06 15.96 13.57
CA VAL A 387 21.52 15.89 13.62
C VAL A 387 22.11 14.95 12.57
N ASN A 388 22.61 15.51 11.47
CA ASN A 388 23.39 14.77 10.47
C ASN A 388 24.62 14.07 11.09
N GLU A 389 24.51 12.79 11.46
CA GLU A 389 25.58 12.07 12.17
C GLU A 389 26.70 11.59 11.25
N ASP A 390 26.40 11.38 9.97
CA ASP A 390 27.39 10.98 8.96
C ASP A 390 28.30 12.16 8.54
N GLY A 391 27.87 13.39 8.80
CA GLY A 391 28.56 14.64 8.47
C GLY A 391 28.72 14.89 6.97
N ARG A 392 27.95 14.18 6.13
CA ARG A 392 28.00 14.27 4.66
C ARG A 392 26.80 15.04 4.16
N ALA A 393 27.03 15.82 3.10
CA ALA A 393 25.98 16.52 2.37
C ALA A 393 25.32 15.54 1.38
N TRP A 394 24.56 14.59 1.91
CA TRP A 394 23.62 13.82 1.10
C TRP A 394 22.51 14.74 0.59
N LEU A 395 21.89 14.34 -0.50
CA LEU A 395 20.72 15.00 -1.07
C LEU A 395 19.50 14.18 -0.70
N ALA A 396 18.40 14.88 -0.39
CA ALA A 396 17.09 14.28 -0.26
C ALA A 396 16.75 13.43 -1.49
N ARG A 397 16.15 12.26 -1.27
CA ARG A 397 15.75 11.36 -2.37
C ARG A 397 14.64 12.04 -3.19
N PRO A 398 14.82 12.29 -4.51
CA PRO A 398 13.82 12.98 -5.31
C PRO A 398 12.65 12.05 -5.66
N ASP A 399 11.45 12.58 -5.92
CA ASP A 399 10.29 11.81 -6.42
C ASP A 399 10.55 11.05 -7.74
N LYS A 400 11.66 11.34 -8.41
CA LYS A 400 12.09 10.65 -9.61
C LYS A 400 13.60 10.48 -9.67
N VAL A 401 14.05 9.23 -9.78
CA VAL A 401 15.42 8.86 -10.14
C VAL A 401 15.46 8.35 -11.57
N ARG A 402 16.66 8.29 -12.15
CA ARG A 402 16.86 7.83 -13.54
C ARG A 402 17.30 6.38 -13.58
N LEU A 403 18.22 6.01 -12.70
CA LEU A 403 18.74 4.66 -12.52
C LEU A 403 18.51 4.21 -11.08
N MET A 404 17.90 3.04 -10.92
CA MET A 404 17.82 2.34 -9.64
C MET A 404 18.55 1.00 -9.74
N VAL A 405 19.45 0.73 -8.80
CA VAL A 405 20.29 -0.48 -8.78
C VAL A 405 19.95 -1.31 -7.55
N PHE A 406 19.38 -2.49 -7.75
CA PHE A 406 19.13 -3.48 -6.70
C PHE A 406 20.30 -4.46 -6.61
N SER A 407 21.03 -4.36 -5.51
CA SER A 407 22.07 -5.30 -5.07
C SER A 407 21.54 -6.17 -3.94
N CYS A 408 21.98 -7.42 -3.81
CA CYS A 408 21.47 -8.31 -2.77
C CYS A 408 22.06 -7.96 -1.41
N HIS A 409 23.39 -7.87 -1.32
CA HIS A 409 24.12 -7.61 -0.08
C HIS A 409 24.99 -6.35 -0.15
N PRO A 410 25.37 -5.79 1.01
CA PRO A 410 26.34 -4.71 1.07
C PRO A 410 27.76 -5.06 0.61
N ASP A 411 28.04 -5.09 -0.69
CA ASP A 411 29.35 -5.28 -1.35
C ASP A 411 29.12 -5.64 -2.82
N ASP A 412 27.99 -6.29 -3.08
CA ASP A 412 27.50 -6.65 -4.41
C ASP A 412 27.37 -5.46 -5.35
N GLU A 413 27.05 -4.28 -4.83
CA GLU A 413 26.93 -3.06 -5.63
C GLU A 413 28.27 -2.71 -6.29
N GLY A 414 29.39 -2.97 -5.61
CA GLY A 414 30.73 -2.79 -6.17
C GLY A 414 31.19 -3.97 -7.01
N ILE A 415 30.87 -5.21 -6.60
CA ILE A 415 31.32 -6.44 -7.28
C ILE A 415 30.64 -6.59 -8.65
N PHE A 416 29.32 -6.39 -8.71
CA PHE A 416 28.52 -6.70 -9.89
C PHE A 416 28.03 -5.46 -10.66
N PHE A 417 27.98 -4.31 -10.00
CA PHE A 417 27.51 -3.05 -10.59
C PHE A 417 28.54 -1.92 -10.52
N GLY A 418 29.76 -2.22 -10.04
CA GLY A 418 30.75 -1.20 -9.69
C GLY A 418 31.23 -0.34 -10.86
N GLY A 419 31.17 -0.80 -12.12
CA GLY A 419 31.42 0.06 -13.29
C GLY A 419 30.20 0.92 -13.68
N VAL A 420 29.00 0.44 -13.38
CA VAL A 420 27.72 1.05 -13.74
C VAL A 420 27.50 2.30 -12.88
N ILE A 421 27.50 2.13 -11.55
CA ILE A 421 27.15 3.20 -10.60
C ILE A 421 28.02 4.46 -10.79
N PRO A 422 29.37 4.40 -10.79
CA PRO A 422 30.20 5.58 -10.99
C PRO A 422 30.16 6.14 -12.41
N TYR A 423 29.96 5.31 -13.44
CA TYR A 423 29.79 5.84 -14.78
C TYR A 423 28.51 6.68 -14.88
N TYR A 424 27.38 6.17 -14.40
CA TYR A 424 26.13 6.92 -14.48
C TYR A 424 26.13 8.12 -13.52
N SER A 425 26.51 7.94 -12.25
CA SER A 425 26.48 9.03 -11.28
C SER A 425 27.56 10.09 -11.48
N GLN A 426 28.79 9.73 -11.88
CA GLN A 426 29.89 10.70 -11.99
C GLN A 426 30.23 11.11 -13.42
N THR A 427 30.27 10.17 -14.37
CA THR A 427 30.58 10.51 -15.77
C THR A 427 29.39 11.15 -16.46
N LEU A 428 28.19 10.59 -16.28
CA LEU A 428 26.98 11.07 -16.93
C LEU A 428 26.08 11.93 -16.03
N LYS A 429 26.42 12.10 -14.75
CA LYS A 429 25.65 12.91 -13.78
C LYS A 429 24.18 12.51 -13.68
N VAL A 430 23.90 11.22 -13.81
CA VAL A 430 22.56 10.65 -13.76
C VAL A 430 22.16 10.40 -12.30
N PRO A 431 20.99 10.88 -11.84
CA PRO A 431 20.42 10.52 -10.54
C PRO A 431 20.32 9.00 -10.39
N THR A 432 21.18 8.44 -9.53
CA THR A 432 21.37 7.00 -9.37
C THR A 432 21.12 6.62 -7.91
N LEU A 433 20.10 5.81 -7.67
CA LEU A 433 19.73 5.33 -6.35
C LEU A 433 20.11 3.86 -6.20
N CYS A 434 20.81 3.54 -5.12
CA CYS A 434 21.25 2.19 -4.82
C CYS A 434 20.36 1.59 -3.74
N VAL A 435 20.01 0.31 -3.90
CA VAL A 435 19.23 -0.47 -2.95
C VAL A 435 20.03 -1.72 -2.59
N SER A 436 20.16 -2.01 -1.31
CA SER A 436 20.67 -3.30 -0.83
C SER A 436 19.53 -4.09 -0.21
N VAL A 437 19.08 -5.15 -0.88
CA VAL A 437 17.86 -5.90 -0.51
C VAL A 437 17.96 -6.46 0.92
N THR A 438 19.16 -6.90 1.32
CA THR A 438 19.47 -7.36 2.68
C THR A 438 20.46 -6.41 3.35
N SER A 439 20.56 -6.44 4.68
CA SER A 439 21.56 -5.66 5.42
C SER A 439 22.90 -6.38 5.59
N GLY A 440 23.07 -7.57 5.00
CA GLY A 440 24.28 -8.40 5.17
C GLY A 440 24.48 -8.91 6.60
N ASP A 441 23.37 -9.19 7.29
CA ASP A 441 23.27 -9.48 8.72
C ASP A 441 23.52 -10.96 9.07
N HIS A 442 23.95 -11.79 8.13
CA HIS A 442 24.11 -13.23 8.34
C HIS A 442 25.05 -13.59 9.51
N ASN A 443 26.14 -12.82 9.70
CA ASN A 443 27.11 -13.01 10.79
C ASN A 443 27.82 -11.70 11.20
N ARG A 444 27.23 -10.57 10.82
CA ARG A 444 27.85 -9.25 10.95
C ARG A 444 26.81 -8.26 11.44
N ALA A 445 27.29 -7.26 12.15
CA ALA A 445 26.48 -6.14 12.59
C ALA A 445 25.88 -5.42 11.36
N PRO A 446 24.56 -5.46 11.14
CA PRO A 446 23.92 -4.79 10.00
C PRO A 446 24.24 -3.30 9.97
N GLU A 447 24.31 -2.63 11.13
CA GLU A 447 24.68 -1.22 11.24
C GLU A 447 26.07 -0.92 10.68
N VAL A 448 27.02 -1.86 10.78
CA VAL A 448 28.36 -1.72 10.19
C VAL A 448 28.28 -1.91 8.68
N ARG A 449 27.51 -2.90 8.21
CA ARG A 449 27.41 -3.26 6.79
C ARG A 449 26.67 -2.19 5.98
N GLU A 450 25.55 -1.69 6.49
CA GLU A 450 24.82 -0.58 5.87
C GLU A 450 25.67 0.69 5.83
N LYS A 451 26.43 0.97 6.90
CA LYS A 451 27.37 2.11 6.90
C LYS A 451 28.46 1.95 5.83
N GLU A 452 29.06 0.78 5.71
CA GLU A 452 30.06 0.51 4.66
C GLU A 452 29.47 0.64 3.25
N PHE A 453 28.20 0.25 3.06
CA PHE A 453 27.47 0.49 1.81
C PHE A 453 27.27 1.97 1.53
N ARG A 454 26.82 2.77 2.51
CA ARG A 454 26.71 4.24 2.38
C ARG A 454 28.07 4.86 2.01
N ASP A 455 29.13 4.40 2.66
CA ASP A 455 30.50 4.83 2.37
C ASP A 455 30.93 4.49 0.93
N ALA A 456 30.61 3.29 0.45
CA ALA A 456 30.88 2.83 -0.90
C ALA A 456 30.07 3.61 -1.96
N VAL A 457 28.76 3.77 -1.76
CA VAL A 457 27.84 4.49 -2.66
C VAL A 457 28.25 5.95 -2.83
N TRP A 458 28.69 6.60 -1.75
CA TRP A 458 29.25 7.94 -1.80
C TRP A 458 30.53 8.00 -2.65
N ALA A 459 31.43 7.03 -2.48
CA ALA A 459 32.67 6.93 -3.26
C ALA A 459 32.38 6.66 -4.75
N TYR A 460 31.34 5.87 -5.07
CA TYR A 460 30.86 5.71 -6.44
C TYR A 460 30.28 7.00 -7.00
N GLY A 461 29.95 7.99 -6.17
CA GLY A 461 29.54 9.32 -6.61
C GLY A 461 28.05 9.56 -6.61
N SER A 462 27.25 8.62 -6.11
CA SER A 462 25.87 8.94 -5.76
C SER A 462 25.87 9.87 -4.56
N ARG A 463 24.88 10.78 -4.55
CA ARG A 463 24.61 11.69 -3.44
C ARG A 463 23.23 11.44 -2.84
N LEU A 464 22.54 10.38 -3.27
CA LEU A 464 21.28 9.95 -2.67
C LEU A 464 21.60 8.86 -1.64
N GLN A 465 21.04 8.98 -0.44
CA GLN A 465 21.15 7.92 0.57
C GLN A 465 20.60 6.60 -0.01
N PRO A 466 21.35 5.50 0.08
CA PRO A 466 20.87 4.19 -0.37
C PRO A 466 19.70 3.69 0.47
N ILE A 467 18.90 2.78 -0.08
CA ILE A 467 17.74 2.17 0.60
C ILE A 467 18.09 0.76 1.06
N PHE A 468 17.60 0.40 2.25
CA PHE A 468 17.73 -0.94 2.84
C PHE A 468 16.34 -1.49 3.15
N PRO A 469 15.79 -2.42 2.35
CA PRO A 469 14.58 -3.15 2.68
C PRO A 469 14.75 -4.11 3.86
N ARG A 470 16.02 -4.47 4.19
CA ARG A 470 16.44 -5.27 5.37
C ARG A 470 15.89 -6.69 5.43
N PHE A 471 15.67 -7.33 4.28
CA PHE A 471 15.38 -8.77 4.26
C PHE A 471 16.54 -9.58 4.84
N LYS A 472 16.22 -10.72 5.46
CA LYS A 472 17.19 -11.56 6.16
C LYS A 472 18.29 -12.07 5.23
N ASP A 473 19.56 -11.89 5.61
CA ASP A 473 20.69 -12.54 4.95
C ASP A 473 20.95 -13.92 5.58
N ALA A 474 20.55 -14.99 4.87
CA ALA A 474 20.82 -16.37 5.29
C ALA A 474 21.38 -17.21 4.12
N PRO A 475 22.47 -18.00 4.30
CA PRO A 475 23.10 -18.81 3.25
C PRO A 475 22.38 -20.15 3.10
N VAL A 476 21.08 -20.09 2.85
CA VAL A 476 20.16 -21.22 2.85
C VAL A 476 19.72 -21.57 1.42
N SER A 477 18.81 -22.54 1.25
CA SER A 477 18.21 -22.81 -0.06
C SER A 477 17.44 -21.58 -0.57
N ILE A 478 17.08 -21.50 -1.86
CA ILE A 478 16.27 -20.35 -2.32
C ILE A 478 14.87 -20.36 -1.70
N ASP A 479 14.29 -21.55 -1.48
CA ASP A 479 12.98 -21.70 -0.86
C ASP A 479 13.07 -21.28 0.62
N ASP A 480 14.14 -21.71 1.31
CA ASP A 480 14.47 -21.29 2.67
C ASP A 480 14.75 -19.77 2.77
N THR A 481 15.32 -19.14 1.73
CA THR A 481 15.50 -17.69 1.71
C THR A 481 14.15 -16.99 1.67
N TRP A 482 13.21 -17.52 0.89
CA TRP A 482 11.88 -16.94 0.81
C TRP A 482 11.05 -17.13 2.06
N ASP A 483 11.19 -18.28 2.71
CA ASP A 483 10.66 -18.58 4.03
C ASP A 483 11.12 -17.51 5.04
N TRP A 484 12.43 -17.28 5.19
CA TRP A 484 12.97 -16.16 6.00
C TRP A 484 12.45 -14.77 5.62
N TRP A 485 12.05 -14.55 4.37
CA TRP A 485 11.57 -13.24 3.91
C TRP A 485 10.05 -13.10 4.05
N ALA A 486 9.35 -14.17 4.43
CA ALA A 486 7.92 -14.15 4.70
C ALA A 486 7.65 -13.56 6.09
N ASP A 487 8.33 -14.08 7.11
CA ASP A 487 8.02 -13.84 8.52
C ASP A 487 9.29 -13.66 9.40
N GLY A 488 10.48 -13.77 8.81
CA GLY A 488 11.71 -13.76 9.58
C GLY A 488 11.98 -15.05 10.35
N SER A 489 11.40 -16.18 9.97
CA SER A 489 11.61 -17.51 10.53
C SER A 489 12.10 -18.52 9.47
N LEU A 490 12.46 -19.74 9.86
CA LEU A 490 12.84 -20.80 8.90
C LEU A 490 12.15 -22.09 9.31
N ASP A 491 10.89 -22.19 8.95
CA ASP A 491 9.99 -23.26 9.37
C ASP A 491 9.54 -24.16 8.20
N GLY A 492 9.95 -23.81 6.98
CA GLY A 492 9.61 -24.48 5.73
C GLY A 492 8.33 -23.96 5.07
N GLN A 493 7.76 -22.86 5.58
CA GLN A 493 6.50 -22.27 5.12
C GLN A 493 6.74 -20.95 4.40
N GLY A 494 5.68 -20.34 3.86
CA GLY A 494 5.76 -18.96 3.36
C GLY A 494 6.63 -18.69 2.11
N ALA A 495 7.31 -19.67 1.50
CA ALA A 495 8.25 -19.38 0.40
C ALA A 495 7.64 -18.65 -0.82
N ASP A 496 6.38 -18.96 -1.20
CA ASP A 496 5.69 -18.20 -2.26
C ASP A 496 5.22 -16.81 -1.76
N THR A 497 4.96 -16.67 -0.46
CA THR A 497 4.55 -15.43 0.22
C THR A 497 5.71 -14.47 0.39
N GLY A 498 6.87 -14.91 0.91
CA GLY A 498 8.04 -14.06 1.10
C GLY A 498 8.61 -13.53 -0.21
N ARG A 499 8.50 -14.27 -1.32
CA ARG A 499 8.80 -13.73 -2.65
C ARG A 499 7.85 -12.60 -3.04
N GLN A 500 6.55 -12.72 -2.75
CA GLN A 500 5.55 -11.68 -3.03
C GLN A 500 5.75 -10.45 -2.14
N ILE A 501 5.97 -10.64 -0.83
CA ILE A 501 6.30 -9.56 0.13
C ILE A 501 7.52 -8.79 -0.36
N ALA A 502 8.60 -9.50 -0.71
CA ALA A 502 9.79 -8.86 -1.25
C ALA A 502 9.51 -8.12 -2.57
N ALA A 503 8.78 -8.73 -3.51
CA ALA A 503 8.43 -8.08 -4.76
C ALA A 503 7.57 -6.81 -4.55
N THR A 504 6.56 -6.85 -3.68
CA THR A 504 5.70 -5.71 -3.35
C THR A 504 6.50 -4.61 -2.66
N ARG A 505 7.35 -4.96 -1.69
CA ARG A 505 8.23 -4.00 -1.00
C ARG A 505 9.19 -3.33 -1.98
N LEU A 506 9.83 -4.07 -2.89
CA LEU A 506 10.70 -3.46 -3.90
C LEU A 506 9.89 -2.64 -4.93
N ALA A 507 8.66 -3.03 -5.25
CA ALA A 507 7.76 -2.31 -6.15
C ALA A 507 7.33 -0.95 -5.58
N SER A 508 7.13 -0.84 -4.25
CA SER A 508 6.84 0.44 -3.59
C SER A 508 7.94 1.47 -3.88
N TYR A 509 9.22 1.10 -3.77
CA TYR A 509 10.33 1.99 -4.09
C TYR A 509 10.37 2.36 -5.58
N ILE A 510 10.02 1.44 -6.47
CA ILE A 510 9.90 1.73 -7.90
C ILE A 510 8.76 2.73 -8.16
N ARG A 511 7.59 2.58 -7.55
CA ARG A 511 6.48 3.52 -7.70
C ARG A 511 6.80 4.89 -7.09
N ARG A 512 7.46 4.90 -5.93
CA ARG A 512 7.83 6.12 -5.20
C ARG A 512 8.85 6.95 -5.97
N TYR A 513 9.93 6.33 -6.41
CA TYR A 513 11.07 7.03 -7.03
C TYR A 513 11.08 6.94 -8.55
N ARG A 514 10.07 6.31 -9.17
CA ARG A 514 9.78 6.35 -10.62
C ARG A 514 11.01 6.20 -11.54
N PRO A 515 11.86 5.16 -11.36
CA PRO A 515 13.06 4.98 -12.16
C PRO A 515 12.72 4.73 -13.63
N ASP A 516 13.43 5.39 -14.55
CA ASP A 516 13.34 5.03 -15.97
C ASP A 516 14.04 3.69 -16.26
N VAL A 517 15.11 3.39 -15.53
CA VAL A 517 15.91 2.17 -15.68
C VAL A 517 16.12 1.50 -14.33
N VAL A 518 15.89 0.19 -14.28
CA VAL A 518 16.20 -0.68 -13.14
C VAL A 518 17.29 -1.67 -13.53
N ALA A 519 18.25 -1.90 -12.62
CA ALA A 519 19.31 -2.89 -12.75
C ALA A 519 19.31 -3.87 -11.56
N GLY A 520 19.52 -5.17 -11.81
CA GLY A 520 19.49 -6.22 -10.77
C GLY A 520 20.35 -7.46 -11.08
N HIS A 521 20.31 -8.43 -10.16
CA HIS A 521 21.12 -9.66 -10.19
C HIS A 521 20.77 -10.65 -11.33
N ASP A 522 21.69 -11.56 -11.68
CA ASP A 522 21.44 -12.70 -12.59
C ASP A 522 20.44 -13.65 -11.94
N PHE A 523 19.47 -14.16 -12.69
CA PHE A 523 18.45 -15.10 -12.16
C PHE A 523 19.02 -16.43 -11.63
N ASN A 524 20.27 -16.75 -11.93
CA ASN A 524 20.98 -17.91 -11.37
C ASN A 524 21.86 -17.56 -10.15
N GLY A 525 21.83 -16.31 -9.68
CA GLY A 525 22.59 -15.84 -8.53
C GLY A 525 24.09 -15.96 -8.74
N GLU A 526 24.53 -15.61 -9.95
CA GLU A 526 25.93 -15.58 -10.35
C GLU A 526 26.66 -16.93 -10.25
N TYR A 527 27.38 -17.14 -9.15
CA TYR A 527 28.05 -18.39 -8.81
C TYR A 527 27.11 -19.39 -8.13
N GLY A 528 25.80 -19.11 -8.11
CA GLY A 528 24.75 -19.96 -7.57
C GLY A 528 24.23 -19.53 -6.20
N HIS A 529 24.56 -18.33 -5.73
CA HIS A 529 24.14 -17.81 -4.41
C HIS A 529 22.61 -17.64 -4.36
N ASN A 530 21.94 -18.24 -3.37
CA ASN A 530 20.49 -18.29 -3.34
C ASN A 530 19.85 -16.92 -3.03
N ASN A 531 20.41 -16.11 -2.13
CA ASN A 531 19.89 -14.76 -1.90
C ASN A 531 19.99 -13.88 -3.15
N HIS A 532 21.04 -14.03 -3.96
CA HIS A 532 21.13 -13.28 -5.22
C HIS A 532 20.05 -13.72 -6.22
N LYS A 533 19.75 -15.03 -6.29
CA LYS A 533 18.60 -15.52 -7.09
C LYS A 533 17.29 -14.95 -6.57
N ALA A 534 17.13 -14.92 -5.25
CA ALA A 534 15.95 -14.39 -4.59
C ALA A 534 15.80 -12.90 -4.94
N ALA A 535 16.79 -12.07 -4.63
CA ALA A 535 16.83 -10.65 -4.99
C ALA A 535 16.59 -10.41 -6.49
N ALA A 536 17.18 -11.22 -7.38
CA ALA A 536 16.96 -11.12 -8.83
C ALA A 536 15.50 -11.35 -9.23
N LEU A 537 14.87 -12.41 -8.68
CA LEU A 537 13.48 -12.76 -8.96
C LEU A 537 12.52 -11.72 -8.38
N ALA A 538 12.71 -11.32 -7.11
CA ALA A 538 11.91 -10.28 -6.47
C ALA A 538 12.01 -8.94 -7.22
N THR A 539 13.21 -8.54 -7.68
CA THR A 539 13.38 -7.32 -8.48
C THR A 539 12.63 -7.41 -9.81
N ALA A 540 12.63 -8.57 -10.47
CA ALA A 540 11.92 -8.76 -11.73
C ALA A 540 10.39 -8.71 -11.55
N ASP A 541 9.87 -9.33 -10.49
CA ASP A 541 8.45 -9.26 -10.16
C ASP A 541 8.07 -7.83 -9.75
N ALA A 542 8.92 -7.14 -8.98
CA ALA A 542 8.70 -5.75 -8.58
C ALA A 542 8.56 -4.80 -9.77
N VAL A 543 9.33 -5.00 -10.85
CA VAL A 543 9.19 -4.24 -12.10
C VAL A 543 7.81 -4.45 -12.74
N LEU A 544 7.24 -5.65 -12.63
CA LEU A 544 5.89 -5.96 -13.13
C LEU A 544 4.81 -5.41 -12.20
N TYR A 545 4.95 -5.61 -10.88
CA TYR A 545 4.00 -5.16 -9.85
C TYR A 545 3.89 -3.64 -9.82
N ALA A 546 5.03 -2.95 -9.94
CA ALA A 546 5.05 -1.50 -10.02
C ALA A 546 4.21 -0.99 -11.20
N ALA A 547 4.19 -1.70 -12.33
CA ALA A 547 3.45 -1.31 -13.53
C ALA A 547 1.95 -1.72 -13.52
N ASP A 548 1.53 -2.57 -12.60
CA ASP A 548 0.17 -3.08 -12.54
C ASP A 548 -0.77 -2.09 -11.83
N GLU A 549 -1.58 -1.37 -12.60
CA GLU A 549 -2.59 -0.42 -12.09
C GLU A 549 -3.63 -1.05 -11.16
N SER A 550 -3.79 -2.38 -11.16
CA SER A 550 -4.75 -3.09 -10.29
C SER A 550 -4.19 -3.43 -8.91
N MET A 551 -2.88 -3.34 -8.71
CA MET A 551 -2.25 -3.57 -7.41
C MET A 551 -2.22 -2.27 -6.61
N GLU A 552 -2.83 -2.27 -5.44
CA GLU A 552 -2.62 -1.27 -4.38
C GLU A 552 -1.21 -1.50 -3.80
N ILE A 553 -0.38 -0.45 -3.75
CA ILE A 553 0.97 -0.49 -3.18
C ILE A 553 1.22 0.90 -2.60
N ASP A 554 1.07 1.05 -1.28
CA ASP A 554 1.35 2.23 -0.47
C ASP A 554 0.61 3.51 -0.93
N GLY A 555 -0.56 3.38 -1.53
CA GLY A 555 -1.30 4.50 -2.14
C GLY A 555 -0.60 5.13 -3.35
N LEU A 556 0.49 4.53 -3.84
CA LEU A 556 1.33 5.09 -4.90
C LEU A 556 0.80 4.70 -6.29
N PRO A 557 0.81 5.64 -7.26
CA PRO A 557 0.39 5.36 -8.62
C PRO A 557 1.33 4.35 -9.29
N ALA A 558 0.77 3.50 -10.15
CA ALA A 558 1.54 2.56 -10.94
C ALA A 558 2.61 3.27 -11.80
N TRP A 559 3.77 2.63 -11.91
CA TRP A 559 4.91 3.12 -12.66
C TRP A 559 5.53 2.03 -13.55
N GLN A 560 5.54 2.26 -14.85
CA GLN A 560 6.17 1.38 -15.82
C GLN A 560 7.65 1.74 -16.00
N VAL A 561 8.54 0.91 -15.47
CA VAL A 561 9.98 0.98 -15.78
C VAL A 561 10.18 0.78 -17.29
N LYS A 562 11.00 1.65 -17.90
CA LYS A 562 11.22 1.62 -19.36
C LYS A 562 12.19 0.54 -19.79
N LYS A 563 13.19 0.25 -18.95
CA LYS A 563 14.16 -0.83 -19.16
C LYS A 563 14.55 -1.51 -17.87
N PHE A 564 14.53 -2.83 -17.88
CA PHE A 564 15.06 -3.67 -16.82
C PHE A 564 16.27 -4.47 -17.32
N TYR A 565 17.34 -4.35 -16.57
CA TYR A 565 18.67 -4.84 -16.89
C TYR A 565 19.09 -5.89 -15.84
N VAL A 566 19.33 -7.13 -16.28
CA VAL A 566 19.76 -8.29 -15.45
C VAL A 566 21.22 -8.73 -15.63
N HIS A 567 21.89 -8.94 -14.49
CA HIS A 567 23.13 -9.69 -14.25
C HIS A 567 23.46 -10.80 -15.26
N ARG A 568 24.67 -10.96 -15.85
CA ARG A 568 25.04 -12.19 -16.58
C ARG A 568 26.45 -12.67 -16.22
N SER A 569 26.56 -13.48 -15.19
CA SER A 569 27.85 -14.00 -14.68
C SER A 569 28.47 -15.10 -15.55
N SER A 570 27.66 -15.97 -16.17
CA SER A 570 28.16 -17.21 -16.80
C SER A 570 28.43 -17.13 -18.32
N THR A 571 27.99 -16.06 -19.01
CA THR A 571 28.06 -15.98 -20.49
C THR A 571 28.69 -14.69 -20.98
N ARG A 572 30.02 -14.71 -21.11
CA ARG A 572 30.90 -13.69 -21.74
C ARG A 572 30.81 -12.27 -21.11
N PRO A 573 31.96 -11.67 -20.75
CA PRO A 573 32.00 -10.32 -20.22
C PRO A 573 31.42 -9.34 -21.23
N PHE A 574 30.42 -8.56 -20.80
CA PHE A 574 29.99 -7.37 -21.53
C PHE A 574 30.90 -6.21 -21.14
N PHE A 575 31.18 -5.34 -22.12
CA PHE A 575 31.98 -4.14 -21.90
C PHE A 575 31.19 -2.95 -22.41
N HIS A 576 30.84 -2.06 -21.49
CA HIS A 576 30.51 -0.68 -21.84
C HIS A 576 31.84 0.07 -22.01
N ASP A 577 32.13 0.54 -23.23
CA ASP A 577 33.42 1.17 -23.56
C ASP A 577 33.76 2.35 -22.61
N GLY A 578 32.73 3.06 -22.13
CA GLY A 578 32.87 4.17 -21.18
C GLY A 578 33.44 3.79 -19.79
N PHE A 579 33.32 2.54 -19.35
CA PHE A 579 33.78 2.13 -18.01
C PHE A 579 35.32 2.11 -17.89
N LYS A 580 36.00 1.95 -19.02
CA LYS A 580 37.49 1.95 -19.12
C LYS A 580 38.04 3.31 -19.53
N GLN A 581 37.18 4.28 -19.82
CA GLN A 581 37.59 5.62 -20.22
C GLN A 581 37.76 6.50 -18.99
N THR A 582 38.93 7.14 -18.87
CA THR A 582 39.18 8.17 -17.85
C THR A 582 38.19 9.30 -18.04
N SER A 583 37.28 9.45 -17.08
CA SER A 583 36.12 10.34 -17.19
C SER A 583 35.62 10.87 -15.85
N ILE A 584 36.24 10.45 -14.74
CA ILE A 584 35.91 10.91 -13.39
C ILE A 584 37.11 11.66 -12.83
N ASP A 585 36.87 12.83 -12.27
CA ASP A 585 37.84 13.61 -11.51
C ASP A 585 37.68 13.31 -10.01
N THR A 586 38.56 12.47 -9.48
CA THR A 586 38.57 12.10 -8.06
C THR A 586 39.30 13.12 -7.18
N THR A 587 39.96 14.11 -7.78
CA THR A 587 40.74 15.13 -7.06
C THR A 587 39.98 16.46 -6.88
N GLY A 588 38.94 16.69 -7.70
CA GLY A 588 38.18 17.93 -7.75
C GLY A 588 38.93 19.08 -8.41
N ASP A 589 39.99 18.83 -9.18
CA ASP A 589 40.79 19.85 -9.85
C ASP A 589 40.28 20.25 -11.26
N GLY A 590 39.19 19.61 -11.69
CA GLY A 590 38.55 19.79 -13.00
C GLY A 590 39.08 18.86 -14.08
N THR A 591 40.03 17.96 -13.78
CA THR A 591 40.64 17.05 -14.75
C THR A 591 40.30 15.60 -14.44
N PRO A 592 39.61 14.87 -15.35
CA PRO A 592 39.39 13.44 -15.17
C PRO A 592 40.71 12.67 -15.01
N ASP A 593 40.83 11.91 -13.93
CA ASP A 593 42.03 11.19 -13.54
C ASP A 593 41.78 9.69 -13.31
N SER A 594 40.51 9.29 -13.15
CA SER A 594 40.08 7.92 -12.92
C SER A 594 39.04 7.45 -13.93
N THR A 595 39.05 6.14 -14.19
CA THR A 595 37.95 5.45 -14.90
C THR A 595 36.85 5.06 -13.91
N PRO A 596 35.60 4.86 -14.36
CA PRO A 596 34.54 4.28 -13.54
C PRO A 596 34.94 2.98 -12.83
N LEU A 597 35.69 2.10 -13.51
CA LEU A 597 36.20 0.87 -12.90
C LEU A 597 37.22 1.10 -11.78
N GLN A 598 38.06 2.13 -11.90
CA GLN A 598 38.99 2.48 -10.83
C GLN A 598 38.24 3.01 -9.61
N VAL A 599 37.19 3.81 -9.83
CA VAL A 599 36.31 4.29 -8.76
C VAL A 599 35.51 3.15 -8.12
N ALA A 600 35.11 2.14 -8.88
CA ALA A 600 34.49 0.92 -8.35
C ALA A 600 35.36 0.25 -7.26
N ASN A 601 36.67 0.21 -7.47
CA ASN A 601 37.60 -0.34 -6.49
C ASN A 601 37.67 0.53 -5.23
N LEU A 602 37.58 1.86 -5.37
CA LEU A 602 37.58 2.78 -4.22
C LEU A 602 36.37 2.59 -3.32
N GLY A 603 35.18 2.35 -3.89
CA GLY A 603 34.00 2.04 -3.08
C GLY A 603 34.06 0.65 -2.46
N LEU A 604 34.58 -0.36 -3.17
CA LEU A 604 34.80 -1.69 -2.58
C LEU A 604 35.76 -1.67 -1.38
N ASP A 605 36.75 -0.78 -1.39
CA ASP A 605 37.66 -0.58 -0.25
C ASP A 605 36.94 -0.06 1.02
N MET A 606 35.71 0.43 0.90
CA MET A 606 34.89 0.87 2.05
C MET A 606 34.27 -0.30 2.83
N HIS A 607 34.19 -1.51 2.25
CA HIS A 607 33.67 -2.73 2.90
C HIS A 607 34.70 -3.38 3.83
N LEU A 608 35.20 -2.62 4.79
CA LEU A 608 36.32 -2.98 5.67
C LEU A 608 36.05 -4.24 6.49
N SER A 609 34.83 -4.42 6.97
CA SER A 609 34.41 -5.57 7.76
C SER A 609 34.59 -6.85 6.95
N GLN A 610 34.37 -6.81 5.63
CA GLN A 610 34.60 -7.96 4.74
C GLN A 610 36.08 -8.36 4.64
N GLY A 611 37.00 -7.43 4.90
CA GLY A 611 38.44 -7.57 4.67
C GLY A 611 39.31 -8.06 5.85
N GLY A 612 38.76 -8.36 7.03
CA GLY A 612 39.54 -8.44 8.28
C GLY A 612 39.60 -9.79 9.00
N GLY A 613 40.36 -10.77 8.50
CA GLY A 613 40.63 -12.02 9.24
C GLY A 613 41.67 -12.93 8.57
N SER A 614 42.26 -13.87 9.32
CA SER A 614 43.34 -14.79 8.90
C SER A 614 43.06 -15.66 7.66
N SER A 615 41.89 -15.53 7.04
CA SER A 615 41.47 -16.12 5.75
C SER A 615 41.90 -15.30 4.52
N GLY A 616 42.35 -14.04 4.67
CA GLY A 616 42.98 -13.29 3.59
C GLY A 616 42.09 -12.93 2.39
N PHE A 617 40.77 -12.80 2.61
CA PHE A 617 39.89 -12.13 1.66
C PHE A 617 40.16 -10.62 1.74
N ASN A 618 41.06 -10.11 0.90
CA ASN A 618 40.88 -8.74 0.42
C ASN A 618 39.73 -8.85 -0.57
N VAL A 619 38.62 -8.15 -0.37
CA VAL A 619 37.60 -7.98 -1.41
C VAL A 619 38.37 -7.52 -2.66
N ALA A 620 38.35 -8.34 -3.70
CA ALA A 620 39.45 -8.42 -4.64
C ALA A 620 39.53 -7.19 -5.57
N SER A 621 40.19 -6.11 -5.12
CA SER A 621 40.73 -5.12 -6.04
C SER A 621 42.00 -5.68 -6.70
N VAL A 622 42.13 -5.53 -8.01
CA VAL A 622 43.41 -5.81 -8.72
C VAL A 622 44.45 -4.71 -8.49
N TYR A 623 44.08 -3.65 -7.77
CA TYR A 623 44.93 -2.51 -7.49
C TYR A 623 45.10 -2.27 -5.98
N ALA A 624 45.80 -3.18 -5.29
CA ALA A 624 46.50 -2.77 -4.08
C ALA A 624 47.48 -1.61 -4.45
N PRO A 625 47.59 -0.54 -3.64
CA PRO A 625 48.67 0.43 -3.82
C PRO A 625 49.98 -0.33 -3.67
N ALA A 626 50.78 -0.37 -4.74
CA ALA A 626 52.06 -1.08 -4.84
C ALA A 626 52.01 -2.63 -4.86
N GLY A 627 51.37 -3.21 -5.88
CA GLY A 627 52.00 -4.31 -6.64
C GLY A 627 52.02 -5.72 -6.04
N SER A 628 51.03 -6.13 -5.24
CA SER A 628 50.89 -7.54 -4.84
C SER A 628 49.45 -8.04 -4.88
N VAL A 629 49.11 -8.83 -5.89
CA VAL A 629 47.87 -9.61 -5.98
C VAL A 629 48.08 -10.92 -5.23
N LYS A 630 47.23 -11.25 -4.23
CA LYS A 630 47.26 -12.56 -3.57
C LYS A 630 46.64 -13.62 -4.50
N SER A 631 47.50 -14.49 -5.01
CA SER A 631 47.19 -15.57 -5.95
C SER A 631 46.58 -16.79 -5.24
N SER A 632 45.29 -17.03 -5.47
CA SER A 632 44.69 -18.39 -5.50
C SER A 632 43.31 -18.42 -6.17
N TRP A 633 42.62 -17.28 -6.24
CA TRP A 633 41.55 -17.04 -7.20
C TRP A 633 42.17 -16.30 -8.40
N ALA A 634 41.87 -16.74 -9.63
CA ALA A 634 42.15 -15.90 -10.80
C ALA A 634 41.43 -14.55 -10.61
N PRO A 635 41.96 -13.43 -11.16
CA PRO A 635 41.49 -12.10 -10.79
C PRO A 635 40.10 -11.87 -11.38
N HIS A 636 39.05 -12.25 -10.64
CA HIS A 636 37.70 -11.80 -10.92
C HIS A 636 37.62 -10.34 -10.47
N VAL A 637 38.19 -9.46 -11.28
CA VAL A 637 38.03 -8.02 -11.16
C VAL A 637 36.55 -7.68 -11.32
N CYS A 638 36.07 -6.69 -10.57
CA CYS A 638 34.78 -6.03 -10.82
C CYS A 638 34.63 -5.57 -12.31
N GLU A 639 35.73 -5.55 -13.06
CA GLU A 639 35.84 -5.23 -14.49
C GLU A 639 35.42 -6.38 -15.45
N GLU A 640 35.30 -7.62 -14.99
CA GLU A 640 34.91 -8.78 -15.82
C GLU A 640 33.38 -9.02 -15.81
N TRP A 641 32.64 -8.30 -14.98
CA TRP A 641 31.25 -8.57 -14.63
C TRP A 641 30.44 -7.30 -14.91
N GLY A 642 29.87 -7.21 -16.12
CA GLY A 642 29.37 -5.93 -16.61
C GLY A 642 28.49 -5.99 -17.87
N LEU A 643 27.51 -6.91 -17.91
CA LEU A 643 26.09 -6.64 -18.27
C LEU A 643 25.62 -6.00 -19.62
N TYR A 644 24.47 -6.28 -20.30
CA TYR A 644 23.10 -6.79 -19.99
C TYR A 644 22.32 -7.32 -21.24
N GLN A 645 21.24 -8.09 -21.03
CA GLN A 645 20.09 -8.23 -21.96
C GLN A 645 18.89 -7.46 -21.38
N THR A 646 18.23 -6.62 -22.18
CA THR A 646 16.93 -6.03 -21.80
C THR A 646 15.84 -7.10 -21.78
N THR A 647 15.00 -7.11 -20.75
CA THR A 647 13.76 -7.90 -20.69
C THR A 647 12.53 -7.04 -20.99
N VAL A 648 12.67 -5.71 -21.06
CA VAL A 648 11.59 -4.72 -21.31
C VAL A 648 12.12 -3.57 -22.20
N GLY A 649 11.54 -3.37 -23.38
CA GLY A 649 11.88 -2.30 -24.32
C GLY A 649 12.91 -2.66 -25.40
N ASP A 650 12.85 -1.99 -26.57
CA ASP A 650 13.74 -2.23 -27.71
C ASP A 650 15.16 -1.67 -27.48
N ASP A 651 16.16 -2.55 -27.31
CA ASP A 651 17.56 -2.21 -27.57
C ASP A 651 17.89 -2.49 -29.04
N PRO A 652 18.56 -1.58 -29.79
CA PRO A 652 18.98 -1.88 -31.14
C PRO A 652 19.99 -3.02 -31.06
N THR A 653 19.70 -4.12 -31.75
CA THR A 653 20.64 -5.23 -31.94
C THR A 653 21.88 -4.73 -32.68
N VAL A 654 22.87 -4.22 -31.97
CA VAL A 654 24.19 -3.95 -32.56
C VAL A 654 24.93 -5.28 -32.54
N SER A 655 24.74 -6.06 -33.61
CA SER A 655 25.62 -7.18 -33.91
C SER A 655 26.96 -6.64 -34.39
N THR A 656 27.90 -6.44 -33.46
CA THR A 656 29.29 -6.11 -33.83
C THR A 656 30.24 -7.13 -33.25
N SER A 657 31.03 -7.75 -34.13
CA SER A 657 32.22 -8.46 -33.72
C SER A 657 33.28 -7.45 -33.28
N PHE A 658 33.88 -7.62 -32.11
CA PHE A 658 35.06 -6.86 -31.70
C PHE A 658 36.19 -7.78 -31.23
N THR A 659 37.39 -7.23 -31.13
CA THR A 659 38.59 -7.96 -30.74
C THR A 659 39.23 -7.21 -29.57
N GLU A 660 39.36 -7.89 -28.43
CA GLU A 660 40.09 -7.40 -27.26
C GLU A 660 41.15 -8.44 -26.89
N GLY A 661 42.41 -8.01 -26.77
CA GLY A 661 43.54 -8.94 -26.63
C GLY A 661 43.65 -9.91 -27.82
N THR A 662 43.77 -11.21 -27.53
CA THR A 662 43.87 -12.28 -28.55
C THR A 662 42.53 -12.92 -28.92
N GLY A 663 41.41 -12.46 -28.34
CA GLY A 663 40.08 -13.03 -28.55
C GLY A 663 39.25 -12.23 -29.56
N SER A 664 38.53 -12.93 -30.44
CA SER A 664 37.50 -12.34 -31.30
C SER A 664 36.11 -12.70 -30.74
N TYR A 665 35.31 -11.68 -30.44
CA TYR A 665 34.03 -11.83 -29.75
C TYR A 665 32.90 -11.38 -30.68
N THR A 666 31.86 -12.21 -30.82
CA THR A 666 30.60 -11.88 -31.49
C THR A 666 29.53 -11.68 -30.44
N THR A 667 28.88 -10.52 -30.41
CA THR A 667 27.68 -10.25 -29.61
C THR A 667 26.59 -9.68 -30.50
N SER A 668 25.33 -9.86 -30.12
CA SER A 668 24.15 -9.33 -30.79
C SER A 668 23.35 -8.41 -29.86
N TRP A 669 23.98 -7.45 -29.16
CA TRP A 669 23.31 -6.66 -28.10
C TRP A 669 23.99 -5.31 -27.80
N ALA A 670 23.31 -4.45 -27.02
CA ALA A 670 23.61 -3.05 -26.77
C ALA A 670 25.04 -2.80 -26.26
N ARG A 671 25.88 -2.26 -27.14
CA ARG A 671 27.18 -1.65 -26.80
C ARG A 671 27.03 -0.22 -26.26
N GLY A 672 25.80 0.28 -26.14
CA GLY A 672 25.47 1.65 -25.79
C GLY A 672 25.09 1.85 -24.32
N HIS A 673 24.82 3.10 -23.98
CA HIS A 673 24.29 3.55 -22.70
C HIS A 673 22.90 2.96 -22.41
N PHE A 674 22.56 2.75 -21.13
CA PHE A 674 21.27 2.19 -20.68
C PHE A 674 20.09 3.04 -21.14
N PHE A 675 20.30 4.35 -21.20
CA PHE A 675 19.30 5.30 -21.67
C PHE A 675 19.22 5.40 -23.20
N GLN A 676 19.86 4.52 -23.97
CA GLN A 676 19.75 4.55 -25.42
C GLN A 676 18.28 4.37 -25.85
N ASN A 677 17.75 5.28 -26.67
CA ASN A 677 16.33 5.37 -27.05
C ASN A 677 15.35 5.74 -25.90
N ILE A 678 15.87 6.05 -24.72
CA ILE A 678 15.15 6.83 -23.71
C ILE A 678 15.63 8.27 -23.92
N PRO A 679 14.75 9.26 -24.15
CA PRO A 679 15.17 10.66 -24.22
C PRO A 679 16.12 10.99 -23.06
N TYR A 680 17.33 11.43 -23.41
CA TYR A 680 18.40 11.83 -22.50
C TYR A 680 18.48 13.34 -22.56
N PHE A 681 18.43 13.99 -21.41
CA PHE A 681 18.71 15.41 -21.33
C PHE A 681 20.07 15.56 -20.65
N THR A 682 20.98 16.29 -21.29
CA THR A 682 22.28 16.65 -20.71
C THR A 682 22.04 17.73 -19.66
N ASP A 683 22.77 17.74 -18.56
CA ASP A 683 22.77 18.77 -17.52
C ASP A 683 24.26 19.09 -17.25
N SER A 684 24.79 20.06 -17.98
CA SER A 684 26.23 20.33 -18.08
C SER A 684 26.76 21.16 -16.92
N ASP A 685 25.90 21.92 -16.24
CA ASP A 685 26.22 22.74 -15.06
C ASP A 685 25.76 22.10 -13.73
N ALA A 686 25.12 20.93 -13.80
CA ALA A 686 24.77 20.05 -12.69
C ALA A 686 23.79 20.69 -11.70
N ASP A 687 22.89 21.52 -12.21
CA ASP A 687 21.86 22.19 -11.41
C ASP A 687 20.54 21.38 -11.34
N GLN A 688 20.49 20.19 -11.95
CA GLN A 688 19.35 19.27 -12.03
C GLN A 688 18.30 19.67 -13.08
N ILE A 689 18.62 20.63 -13.95
CA ILE A 689 17.81 20.99 -15.11
C ILE A 689 18.49 20.51 -16.39
N ALA A 690 17.69 20.14 -17.38
CA ALA A 690 18.19 19.79 -18.69
C ALA A 690 18.74 21.00 -19.47
N ASP A 691 19.98 20.93 -19.95
CA ASP A 691 20.61 21.86 -20.90
C ASP A 691 19.69 22.19 -22.08
N GLU A 692 19.02 21.18 -22.64
CA GLU A 692 18.13 21.36 -23.79
C GLU A 692 16.88 22.17 -23.42
N TRP A 693 16.39 22.03 -22.19
CA TRP A 693 15.27 22.78 -21.66
C TRP A 693 15.69 24.21 -21.33
N GLU A 694 16.85 24.40 -20.70
CA GLU A 694 17.40 25.72 -20.40
C GLU A 694 17.74 26.51 -21.66
N ILE A 695 18.40 25.89 -22.64
CA ILE A 695 18.70 26.51 -23.94
C ILE A 695 17.41 26.85 -24.68
N TYR A 696 16.37 26.01 -24.55
CA TYR A 696 15.08 26.27 -25.20
C TYR A 696 14.35 27.47 -24.58
N HIS A 697 14.32 27.59 -23.25
CA HIS A 697 13.58 28.62 -22.54
C HIS A 697 14.36 29.92 -22.32
N PHE A 698 15.67 29.84 -22.11
CA PHE A 698 16.53 30.97 -21.73
C PHE A 698 17.64 31.25 -22.75
N GLY A 699 18.00 30.26 -23.57
CA GLY A 699 19.08 30.40 -24.56
C GLY A 699 20.49 30.29 -23.96
N SER A 700 20.61 29.89 -22.69
CA SER A 700 21.86 29.72 -21.94
C SER A 700 21.71 28.71 -20.81
N LEU A 701 22.84 28.22 -20.29
CA LEU A 701 22.99 27.35 -19.11
C LEU A 701 23.48 28.17 -17.90
N GLU A 702 22.89 29.35 -17.69
CA GLU A 702 23.32 30.26 -16.61
C GLU A 702 22.23 30.42 -15.56
N GLN A 703 21.08 29.78 -15.79
CA GLN A 703 19.98 29.88 -14.85
C GLN A 703 20.23 28.96 -13.68
N ASN A 704 19.70 29.34 -12.53
CA ASN A 704 19.84 28.55 -11.33
C ASN A 704 18.53 27.80 -11.11
N ALA A 705 18.63 26.50 -10.88
CA ALA A 705 17.52 25.63 -10.51
C ALA A 705 16.53 26.15 -9.46
N ASP A 706 17.00 26.96 -8.50
CA ASP A 706 16.18 27.55 -7.43
C ASP A 706 15.45 28.84 -7.84
N ASN A 707 15.71 29.37 -9.04
CA ASN A 707 15.03 30.57 -9.51
C ASN A 707 13.54 30.32 -9.70
N ASP A 708 12.71 31.32 -9.39
CA ASP A 708 11.29 31.39 -9.74
C ASP A 708 11.16 32.60 -10.68
N ASP A 709 11.50 32.39 -11.95
CA ASP A 709 11.75 33.47 -12.91
C ASP A 709 10.46 34.21 -13.30
N ASP A 710 9.30 33.55 -13.15
CA ASP A 710 8.00 34.15 -13.44
C ASP A 710 7.18 34.53 -12.19
N GLY A 711 7.62 34.12 -11.00
CA GLY A 711 7.09 34.53 -9.71
C GLY A 711 5.77 33.85 -9.36
N ASP A 712 5.57 32.61 -9.80
CA ASP A 712 4.36 31.84 -9.54
C ASP A 712 4.46 30.88 -8.35
N GLY A 713 5.67 30.73 -7.79
CA GLY A 713 5.97 29.94 -6.61
C GLY A 713 6.61 28.58 -6.91
N TYR A 714 6.85 28.22 -8.17
CA TYR A 714 7.66 27.05 -8.53
C TYR A 714 9.09 27.46 -8.88
N THR A 715 10.07 26.67 -8.44
CA THR A 715 11.46 26.83 -8.87
C THR A 715 11.67 26.21 -10.26
N LEU A 716 12.70 26.64 -11.00
CA LEU A 716 12.98 26.14 -12.34
C LEU A 716 13.13 24.61 -12.39
N VAL A 717 13.70 24.00 -11.34
CA VAL A 717 13.81 22.53 -11.27
C VAL A 717 12.45 21.88 -11.04
N GLN A 718 11.58 22.46 -10.22
CA GLN A 718 10.21 21.99 -10.03
C GLN A 718 9.39 22.15 -11.31
N GLU A 719 9.59 23.26 -12.02
CA GLU A 719 8.97 23.51 -13.31
C GLU A 719 9.42 22.50 -14.36
N PHE A 720 10.73 22.25 -14.46
CA PHE A 720 11.29 21.24 -15.33
C PHE A 720 10.71 19.84 -15.01
N GLN A 721 10.67 19.45 -13.74
CA GLN A 721 10.10 18.19 -13.29
C GLN A 721 8.59 18.06 -13.57
N LYS A 722 7.85 19.17 -13.51
CA LYS A 722 6.40 19.23 -13.79
C LYS A 722 6.07 19.56 -15.26
N GLY A 723 7.10 19.79 -16.09
CA GLY A 723 7.01 20.16 -17.50
C GLY A 723 6.39 21.55 -17.75
N LEU A 724 6.47 22.46 -16.78
CA LEU A 724 5.95 23.82 -16.80
C LEU A 724 6.79 24.78 -17.66
N ILE A 725 6.33 26.03 -17.86
CA ILE A 725 7.02 27.01 -18.72
C ILE A 725 7.65 28.11 -17.86
N PRO A 726 8.99 28.13 -17.72
CA PRO A 726 9.70 28.87 -16.67
C PRO A 726 9.82 30.38 -16.83
N THR A 727 9.09 30.92 -17.79
CA THR A 727 9.09 32.37 -18.07
C THR A 727 7.66 32.89 -18.10
N GLN A 728 6.71 32.07 -17.70
CA GLN A 728 5.30 32.33 -17.85
C GLN A 728 4.54 31.72 -16.69
N GLN A 729 4.15 32.58 -15.74
CA GLN A 729 3.32 32.20 -14.59
C GLN A 729 2.29 31.15 -14.97
N ASP A 730 2.36 29.96 -14.37
CA ASP A 730 1.46 28.83 -14.63
C ASP A 730 0.07 29.03 -14.02
N ARG A 731 -0.21 30.27 -13.61
CA ARG A 731 -1.56 30.78 -13.40
C ARG A 731 -2.33 30.71 -14.70
N ILE A 732 -3.04 29.60 -14.90
CA ILE A 732 -4.01 29.46 -15.97
C ILE A 732 -5.15 30.47 -15.72
N PRO A 733 -5.24 31.58 -16.48
CA PRO A 733 -6.21 32.61 -16.18
C PRO A 733 -7.59 32.12 -16.60
N LEU A 734 -8.48 31.92 -15.62
CA LEU A 734 -9.88 31.62 -15.86
C LEU A 734 -10.61 32.92 -16.21
N GLN A 735 -10.93 33.12 -17.50
CA GLN A 735 -11.68 34.27 -17.96
C GLN A 735 -13.18 33.98 -17.89
N LEU A 736 -13.89 34.67 -16.99
CA LEU A 736 -15.34 34.60 -16.91
C LEU A 736 -15.98 35.59 -17.90
N ASN A 737 -16.55 35.06 -18.98
CA ASN A 737 -17.26 35.81 -20.01
C ASN A 737 -18.77 35.49 -19.94
N GLY A 738 -19.50 36.25 -19.12
CA GLY A 738 -20.93 36.00 -18.89
C GLY A 738 -21.16 34.64 -18.22
N ASN A 739 -21.82 33.72 -18.93
CA ASN A 739 -22.11 32.35 -18.46
C ASN A 739 -21.11 31.34 -19.06
N SER A 740 -19.87 31.75 -19.29
CA SER A 740 -18.83 30.85 -19.78
C SER A 740 -17.49 31.16 -19.14
N ILE A 741 -16.70 30.13 -18.90
CA ILE A 741 -15.30 30.24 -18.53
C ILE A 741 -14.46 29.84 -19.73
N THR A 742 -13.50 30.69 -20.05
CA THR A 742 -12.47 30.41 -21.05
C THR A 742 -11.10 30.31 -20.36
N PHE A 743 -10.34 29.28 -20.70
CA PHE A 743 -8.96 29.09 -20.25
C PHE A 743 -8.13 28.42 -21.34
N THR A 744 -6.82 28.52 -21.25
CA THR A 744 -5.90 27.83 -22.16
C THR A 744 -4.89 27.06 -21.32
N VAL A 745 -4.88 25.73 -21.45
CA VAL A 745 -3.83 24.90 -20.85
C VAL A 745 -2.79 24.59 -21.93
N PRO A 746 -1.50 24.85 -21.69
CA PRO A 746 -0.43 24.49 -22.62
C PRO A 746 -0.49 23.00 -23.00
N SER A 747 -0.22 22.66 -24.25
CA SER A 747 -0.01 21.25 -24.61
C SER A 747 1.35 20.77 -24.12
N ALA A 748 1.44 19.48 -23.81
CA ALA A 748 2.71 18.83 -23.47
C ALA A 748 3.74 18.89 -24.62
N ALA A 749 3.29 19.04 -25.88
CA ALA A 749 4.16 19.05 -27.06
C ALA A 749 5.17 20.22 -27.14
N ASN A 750 4.95 21.31 -26.40
CA ASN A 750 5.89 22.44 -26.38
C ASN A 750 7.06 22.24 -25.39
N SER A 751 7.11 21.12 -24.66
CA SER A 751 8.14 20.79 -23.65
C SER A 751 9.30 19.93 -24.17
N GLY A 752 9.32 19.60 -25.47
CA GLY A 752 10.27 18.62 -26.03
C GLY A 752 9.92 17.14 -25.76
N LEU A 753 8.96 16.87 -24.87
CA LEU A 753 8.48 15.52 -24.57
C LEU A 753 7.32 15.14 -25.52
N THR A 754 7.64 14.43 -26.60
CA THR A 754 6.67 14.12 -27.68
C THR A 754 5.68 12.98 -27.37
N THR A 755 5.80 12.33 -26.22
CA THR A 755 4.98 11.18 -25.81
C THR A 755 4.09 11.43 -24.59
N THR A 756 4.27 12.54 -23.89
CA THR A 756 3.46 12.91 -22.71
C THR A 756 2.21 13.68 -23.12
N SER A 757 1.13 13.52 -22.36
CA SER A 757 -0.13 14.25 -22.54
C SER A 757 -0.47 15.01 -21.27
N ARG A 758 -0.53 16.34 -21.35
CA ARG A 758 -1.05 17.15 -20.25
C ARG A 758 -2.57 17.07 -20.26
N ARG A 759 -3.19 16.67 -19.16
CA ARG A 759 -4.64 16.71 -18.96
C ARG A 759 -5.01 17.89 -18.06
N TYR A 760 -6.27 18.31 -18.14
CA TYR A 760 -6.85 19.30 -17.25
C TYR A 760 -8.17 18.81 -16.67
N ARG A 761 -8.50 19.28 -15.47
CA ARG A 761 -9.81 19.17 -14.81
C ARG A 761 -10.25 20.57 -14.37
N LEU A 762 -11.35 21.06 -14.92
CA LEU A 762 -12.04 22.25 -14.42
C LEU A 762 -12.97 21.82 -13.28
N LEU A 763 -12.75 22.42 -12.11
CA LEU A 763 -13.51 22.15 -10.90
C LEU A 763 -14.32 23.39 -10.50
N GLN A 764 -15.49 23.15 -9.91
CA GLN A 764 -16.35 24.17 -9.34
C GLN A 764 -16.56 23.91 -7.85
N SER A 765 -16.55 24.96 -7.05
CA SER A 765 -16.90 24.93 -5.63
C SER A 765 -17.87 26.06 -5.28
N SER A 766 -18.72 25.85 -4.30
CA SER A 766 -19.57 26.90 -3.70
C SER A 766 -19.01 27.46 -2.39
N ASP A 767 -18.03 26.79 -1.77
CA ASP A 767 -17.53 27.07 -0.41
C ASP A 767 -16.00 27.06 -0.27
N LEU A 768 -15.26 26.81 -1.35
CA LEU A 768 -13.79 26.62 -1.41
C LEU A 768 -13.26 25.34 -0.76
N ILE A 769 -14.12 24.51 -0.17
CA ILE A 769 -13.73 23.27 0.51
C ILE A 769 -14.05 22.09 -0.39
N THR A 770 -15.30 21.99 -0.86
CA THR A 770 -15.74 20.88 -1.72
C THR A 770 -15.64 21.29 -3.19
N TRP A 771 -14.90 20.52 -3.97
CA TRP A 771 -14.65 20.78 -5.39
C TRP A 771 -15.25 19.66 -6.26
N THR A 772 -16.06 20.03 -7.25
CA THR A 772 -16.69 19.08 -8.17
C THR A 772 -16.16 19.28 -9.58
N GLU A 773 -15.74 18.20 -10.25
CA GLU A 773 -15.29 18.28 -11.64
C GLU A 773 -16.48 18.59 -12.55
N ILE A 774 -16.36 19.64 -13.35
CA ILE A 774 -17.38 20.04 -14.32
C ILE A 774 -16.92 19.83 -15.77
N SER A 775 -15.62 19.62 -16.01
CA SER A 775 -15.08 19.18 -17.30
C SER A 775 -13.63 18.74 -17.17
N SER A 776 -13.21 17.80 -18.00
CA SER A 776 -11.81 17.43 -18.17
C SER A 776 -11.45 17.20 -19.64
N GLY A 777 -10.15 17.13 -19.94
CA GLY A 777 -9.67 16.80 -21.27
C GLY A 777 -8.15 16.88 -21.42
N ILE A 778 -7.67 16.57 -22.62
CA ILE A 778 -6.26 16.70 -22.98
C ILE A 778 -5.99 18.16 -23.39
N ALA A 779 -4.96 18.76 -22.82
CA ALA A 779 -4.48 20.09 -23.12
C ALA A 779 -3.85 20.13 -24.51
N THR A 780 -4.42 20.94 -25.38
CA THR A 780 -3.98 21.09 -26.79
C THR A 780 -3.21 22.38 -27.03
N GLY A 781 -3.02 23.21 -26.00
CA GLY A 781 -2.49 24.56 -26.14
C GLY A 781 -3.48 25.55 -26.78
N GLN A 782 -4.69 25.10 -27.12
CA GLN A 782 -5.76 25.95 -27.67
C GLN A 782 -6.75 26.36 -26.56
N PRO A 783 -7.40 27.53 -26.69
CA PRO A 783 -8.40 27.97 -25.71
C PRO A 783 -9.59 27.01 -25.63
N VAL A 784 -9.94 26.60 -24.42
CA VAL A 784 -11.13 25.85 -24.06
C VAL A 784 -12.16 26.82 -23.52
N THR A 785 -13.40 26.77 -24.02
CA THR A 785 -14.52 27.59 -23.53
C THR A 785 -15.67 26.70 -23.13
N LEU A 786 -16.08 26.80 -21.86
CA LEU A 786 -17.11 25.96 -21.27
C LEU A 786 -18.24 26.81 -20.71
N PRO A 787 -19.51 26.42 -20.93
CA PRO A 787 -20.63 27.09 -20.29
C PRO A 787 -20.60 26.81 -18.79
N VAL A 788 -20.78 27.85 -17.98
CA VAL A 788 -20.92 27.72 -16.52
C VAL A 788 -22.24 28.37 -16.09
N THR A 789 -22.93 27.73 -15.14
CA THR A 789 -24.19 28.24 -14.60
C THR A 789 -23.93 28.77 -13.19
N PRO A 790 -24.03 30.09 -12.94
CA PRO A 790 -23.87 30.61 -11.59
C PRO A 790 -25.08 30.19 -10.75
N SER A 791 -24.90 29.22 -9.84
CA SER A 791 -25.90 28.82 -8.86
C SER A 791 -25.97 29.88 -7.75
N SER A 792 -26.97 30.77 -7.85
CA SER A 792 -27.66 31.45 -6.74
C SER A 792 -26.89 32.04 -5.53
N GLY A 793 -25.57 32.30 -5.57
CA GLY A 793 -24.90 32.88 -4.40
C GLY A 793 -23.44 33.29 -4.57
N LYS A 794 -22.56 32.38 -5.00
CA LYS A 794 -21.14 32.57 -5.32
C LYS A 794 -20.66 31.23 -5.90
N ALA A 795 -19.82 31.25 -6.92
CA ALA A 795 -19.20 30.05 -7.47
C ALA A 795 -17.72 30.33 -7.68
N PHE A 796 -16.89 29.43 -7.17
CA PHE A 796 -15.46 29.40 -7.33
C PHE A 796 -15.11 28.35 -8.36
N TYR A 797 -14.08 28.63 -9.14
CA TYR A 797 -13.60 27.72 -10.16
C TYR A 797 -12.09 27.63 -10.03
N ARG A 798 -11.57 26.41 -10.13
CA ARG A 798 -10.12 26.17 -10.24
C ARG A 798 -9.90 25.17 -11.35
N ILE A 799 -8.71 25.21 -11.91
CA ILE A 799 -8.28 24.22 -12.89
C ILE A 799 -7.09 23.48 -12.31
N GLU A 800 -7.16 22.16 -12.38
CA GLU A 800 -6.05 21.28 -12.05
C GLU A 800 -5.50 20.71 -13.35
N THR A 801 -4.20 20.49 -13.38
CA THR A 801 -3.52 19.88 -14.52
C THR A 801 -2.67 18.72 -14.06
N THR A 802 -2.69 17.64 -14.83
CA THR A 802 -1.82 16.47 -14.64
C THR A 802 -1.03 16.23 -15.92
N VAL A 803 0.14 15.63 -15.82
CA VAL A 803 0.96 15.25 -16.98
C VAL A 803 1.08 13.73 -16.96
N ASP A 804 0.54 13.07 -17.99
CA ASP A 804 0.70 11.63 -18.24
C ASP A 804 1.93 11.35 -19.10
#